data_AF-A0A1T5CL88-F1
#
_entry.id   AF-A0A1T5CL88-F1
#
_cell.length_a   1.000
_cell.length_b   1.000
_cell.length_c   1.000
_cell.angle_alpha   90.00
_cell.angle_beta   90.00
_cell.angle_gamma   90.00
#
_symmetry.space_group_name_H-M   'P 1'
#
loop_
_entity.id
_entity.type
_entity.pdbx_description
1 polymer ?
#
loop_
_entity_poly.entity_id
_entity_poly.type
_entity_poly.pdbx_seq_one_letter_code
_entity_poly.pdbx_strand_id
1 'polypeptide(L)'
;MTPPRTARVPRARLCLALALALHGPLALAAAPSERDALMAKARDERSAGHRIDALAHCQEVLARWPDDREAQTLNVALLTEMGATTRARELAARLQPPQSVGDRVHLDADHIAHEIRWANGEPADPRAPYAEADRAVADARRLADDPQLDQGLRQRAELDLLVALDQAGRADEVVTRYDALRQRNVALPAYVERAVADALLVRRRPAEAATLYEDSIAKDPGPYGAADFEPRIGLMYAYLESGQTDKAIRTIDALAAKEPTWTRVPGIRAPIQNQRKVDADLNAATLREYVDMPADAYDRLLPMSREAPANSQIRRELGMVELARGWPRRAQEDFNIAGTLDRRDVGAYIGEADAARVLNDYESVDEDLGVAQTLADRNGRVARAVQSWNRGRGWQFDLSTEQGKGSSPDFGDRDATTQASAASPLIDDHWRVLALARYSTADLPEGDVRRSRVGVGVIGYARGLEAYVRALPAADRYVGKTALEAGFDWSITDHWAWATDYSTAGDDAPLRGQYYGISAKTLDTAVTWKASELTQARVGLSRDNFSDDNKRTSWTASLTQRLHTAPNLALDGGIELGGSMNTLTDRPYFNPRRDKSYAVTGRLQNLLGQFYERAVTQRIDVAVGQYAEQGYATDWMATIRYGQTFQPRAGIRLGWGIGWHNQPYDGQREHRFVLDLTMHWGE
;
A
#
# COMPACT_ATOMS: atom_id res chain seq x y z
N MET A 1 -97.03 -13.96 -59.31
CA MET A 1 -96.61 -15.13 -60.10
C MET A 1 -96.92 -16.38 -59.29
N THR A 2 -97.28 -17.47 -59.96
CA THR A 2 -97.87 -18.72 -59.40
C THR A 2 -96.79 -19.70 -58.87
N PRO A 3 -97.15 -20.84 -58.21
CA PRO A 3 -96.50 -21.34 -56.98
C PRO A 3 -95.48 -22.48 -57.23
N PRO A 4 -94.97 -23.21 -56.18
CA PRO A 4 -95.67 -24.43 -55.77
C PRO A 4 -95.51 -24.94 -54.29
N ARG A 5 -96.56 -25.64 -53.81
CA ARG A 5 -96.58 -26.96 -53.09
C ARG A 5 -95.72 -27.19 -51.82
N THR A 6 -96.32 -27.30 -50.62
CA THR A 6 -96.77 -28.55 -49.93
C THR A 6 -95.67 -29.58 -49.63
N ALA A 7 -95.52 -30.17 -48.43
CA ALA A 7 -96.59 -30.80 -47.64
C ALA A 7 -96.33 -30.97 -46.11
N ARG A 8 -97.42 -31.40 -45.43
CA ARG A 8 -97.60 -32.05 -44.10
C ARG A 8 -96.60 -33.23 -43.88
N VAL A 9 -96.32 -33.86 -42.71
CA VAL A 9 -96.74 -33.87 -41.27
C VAL A 9 -95.65 -34.72 -40.51
N PRO A 10 -95.46 -34.75 -39.14
CA PRO A 10 -96.43 -34.68 -38.04
C PRO A 10 -96.01 -33.78 -36.83
N ARG A 11 -96.67 -33.98 -35.67
CA ARG A 11 -96.33 -33.44 -34.33
C ARG A 11 -95.32 -34.34 -33.59
N ALA A 12 -94.19 -33.79 -33.15
CA ALA A 12 -93.47 -34.14 -31.91
C ALA A 12 -92.31 -33.14 -31.70
N ARG A 13 -91.94 -32.81 -30.45
CA ARG A 13 -90.82 -31.94 -30.01
C ARG A 13 -91.07 -30.43 -29.80
N LEU A 14 -92.32 -29.94 -29.81
CA LEU A 14 -92.58 -28.53 -29.40
C LEU A 14 -92.67 -28.30 -27.87
N CYS A 15 -92.56 -29.35 -27.06
CA CYS A 15 -92.65 -29.25 -25.58
C CYS A 15 -91.30 -29.34 -24.84
N LEU A 16 -90.17 -29.50 -25.56
CA LEU A 16 -88.84 -29.59 -24.91
C LEU A 16 -88.01 -28.30 -25.02
N ALA A 17 -88.27 -27.45 -26.04
CA ALA A 17 -87.48 -26.25 -26.30
C ALA A 17 -87.85 -25.03 -25.43
N LEU A 18 -89.06 -25.00 -24.86
CA LEU A 18 -89.56 -23.89 -24.04
C LEU A 18 -89.35 -24.07 -22.53
N ALA A 19 -88.97 -25.28 -22.08
CA ALA A 19 -88.58 -25.52 -20.68
C ALA A 19 -87.07 -25.26 -20.43
N LEU A 20 -86.23 -25.38 -21.46
CA LEU A 20 -84.77 -25.18 -21.36
C LEU A 20 -84.32 -23.72 -21.52
N ALA A 21 -85.21 -22.80 -21.93
CA ALA A 21 -84.91 -21.37 -22.04
C ALA A 21 -85.13 -20.57 -20.75
N LEU A 22 -85.62 -21.21 -19.67
CA LEU A 22 -85.94 -20.57 -18.38
C LEU A 22 -85.24 -21.23 -17.18
N HIS A 23 -84.31 -22.16 -17.42
CA HIS A 23 -83.45 -22.78 -16.41
C HIS A 23 -81.96 -22.63 -16.78
N GLY A 24 -81.58 -21.44 -17.27
CA GLY A 24 -80.19 -21.01 -17.11
C GLY A 24 -79.93 -20.87 -15.62
N PRO A 25 -78.92 -21.53 -15.03
CA PRO A 25 -78.57 -21.27 -13.65
C PRO A 25 -78.09 -19.82 -13.56
N LEU A 26 -78.91 -18.98 -12.93
CA LEU A 26 -78.42 -17.76 -12.29
C LEU A 26 -77.44 -18.22 -11.21
N ALA A 27 -76.18 -18.37 -11.61
CA ALA A 27 -75.07 -18.37 -10.69
C ALA A 27 -75.04 -16.98 -10.05
N LEU A 28 -75.83 -16.82 -8.98
CA LEU A 28 -75.54 -15.80 -7.98
C LEU A 28 -74.12 -16.10 -7.51
N ALA A 29 -73.16 -15.33 -8.01
CA ALA A 29 -71.85 -15.27 -7.41
C ALA A 29 -72.08 -14.89 -5.95
N ALA A 30 -71.85 -15.85 -5.05
CA ALA A 30 -71.81 -15.55 -3.63
C ALA A 30 -70.81 -14.41 -3.44
N ALA A 31 -71.17 -13.40 -2.65
CA ALA A 31 -70.23 -12.35 -2.31
C ALA A 31 -68.96 -13.03 -1.77
N PRO A 32 -67.75 -12.69 -2.28
CA PRO A 32 -66.53 -13.33 -1.83
C PRO A 32 -66.44 -13.21 -0.30
N SER A 33 -65.96 -14.26 0.36
CA SER A 33 -65.80 -14.20 1.81
C SER A 33 -64.89 -13.02 2.16
N GLU A 34 -65.03 -12.43 3.35
CA GLU A 34 -64.20 -11.27 3.75
C GLU A 34 -62.69 -11.58 3.61
N ARG A 35 -62.33 -12.84 3.90
CA ARG A 35 -61.01 -13.43 3.65
C ARG A 35 -60.61 -13.38 2.16
N ASP A 36 -61.48 -13.83 1.25
CA ASP A 36 -61.18 -13.86 -0.19
C ASP A 36 -61.09 -12.45 -0.78
N ALA A 37 -61.89 -11.50 -0.27
CA ALA A 37 -61.83 -10.10 -0.67
C ALA A 37 -60.51 -9.43 -0.24
N LEU A 38 -60.00 -9.74 0.97
CA LEU A 38 -58.69 -9.27 1.43
C LEU A 38 -57.54 -9.95 0.67
N MET A 39 -57.64 -11.26 0.42
CA MET A 39 -56.65 -11.99 -0.39
C MET A 39 -56.61 -11.54 -1.85
N ALA A 40 -57.75 -11.13 -2.43
CA ALA A 40 -57.79 -10.50 -3.75
C ALA A 40 -57.02 -9.18 -3.76
N LYS A 41 -57.29 -8.26 -2.81
CA LYS A 41 -56.52 -7.01 -2.66
C LYS A 41 -55.02 -7.24 -2.54
N ALA A 42 -54.59 -8.17 -1.69
CA ALA A 42 -53.17 -8.49 -1.52
C ALA A 42 -52.50 -8.96 -2.82
N ARG A 43 -53.25 -9.67 -3.70
CA ARG A 43 -52.79 -10.09 -5.03
C ARG A 43 -52.77 -8.95 -6.03
N ASP A 44 -53.81 -8.12 -6.03
CA ASP A 44 -53.94 -6.98 -6.94
C ASP A 44 -52.80 -5.98 -6.68
N GLU A 45 -52.53 -5.62 -5.42
CA GLU A 45 -51.41 -4.76 -5.03
C GLU A 45 -50.05 -5.39 -5.39
N ARG A 46 -49.87 -6.70 -5.17
CA ARG A 46 -48.63 -7.41 -5.59
C ARG A 46 -48.45 -7.34 -7.11
N SER A 47 -49.53 -7.47 -7.88
CA SER A 47 -49.51 -7.39 -9.35
C SER A 47 -49.25 -5.97 -9.87
N ALA A 48 -49.73 -4.95 -9.16
CA ALA A 48 -49.39 -3.54 -9.40
C ALA A 48 -47.95 -3.19 -8.99
N GLY A 49 -47.31 -4.06 -8.20
CA GLY A 49 -45.93 -3.91 -7.73
C GLY A 49 -45.80 -3.27 -6.34
N HIS A 50 -46.91 -2.93 -5.69
CA HIS A 50 -46.99 -2.34 -4.35
C HIS A 50 -46.79 -3.40 -3.25
N ARG A 51 -45.57 -3.94 -3.15
CA ARG A 51 -45.27 -5.07 -2.25
C ARG A 51 -45.51 -4.81 -0.76
N ILE A 52 -45.36 -3.57 -0.31
CA ILE A 52 -45.61 -3.18 1.08
C ILE A 52 -47.10 -3.23 1.39
N ASP A 53 -47.95 -2.67 0.52
CA ASP A 53 -49.41 -2.67 0.69
C ASP A 53 -49.99 -4.09 0.53
N ALA A 54 -49.44 -4.86 -0.42
CA ALA A 54 -49.72 -6.28 -0.56
C ALA A 54 -49.38 -7.08 0.72
N LEU A 55 -48.24 -6.80 1.35
CA LEU A 55 -47.84 -7.43 2.62
C LEU A 55 -48.79 -7.03 3.74
N ALA A 56 -49.16 -5.75 3.85
CA ALA A 56 -50.07 -5.26 4.87
C ALA A 56 -51.43 -5.98 4.81
N HIS A 57 -52.02 -6.09 3.60
CA HIS A 57 -53.26 -6.85 3.41
C HIS A 57 -53.09 -8.36 3.67
N CYS A 58 -51.96 -8.95 3.30
CA CYS A 58 -51.67 -10.35 3.58
C CYS A 58 -51.51 -10.63 5.10
N GLN A 59 -50.87 -9.72 5.82
CA GLN A 59 -50.73 -9.79 7.27
C GLN A 59 -52.06 -9.54 8.01
N GLU A 60 -52.94 -8.70 7.46
CA GLU A 60 -54.31 -8.55 7.98
C GLU A 60 -55.12 -9.85 7.88
N VAL A 61 -54.96 -10.60 6.78
CA VAL A 61 -55.55 -11.96 6.66
C VAL A 61 -54.95 -12.89 7.71
N LEU A 62 -53.62 -12.92 7.87
CA LEU A 62 -52.97 -13.77 8.87
C LEU A 62 -53.27 -13.40 10.33
N ALA A 63 -53.58 -12.14 10.63
CA ALA A 63 -54.01 -11.72 11.96
C ALA A 63 -55.40 -12.25 12.35
N ARG A 64 -56.27 -12.46 11.35
CA ARG A 64 -57.64 -12.95 11.53
C ARG A 64 -57.77 -14.46 11.32
N TRP A 65 -56.97 -15.02 10.42
CA TRP A 65 -56.91 -16.44 10.06
C TRP A 65 -55.44 -16.93 10.04
N PRO A 66 -54.84 -17.20 11.22
CA PRO A 66 -53.41 -17.54 11.30
C PRO A 66 -53.00 -18.81 10.55
N ASP A 67 -53.92 -19.78 10.42
CA ASP A 67 -53.70 -21.05 9.74
C ASP A 67 -54.00 -21.01 8.22
N ASP A 68 -54.25 -19.83 7.66
CA ASP A 68 -54.53 -19.67 6.22
C ASP A 68 -53.26 -19.93 5.38
N ARG A 69 -53.16 -21.14 4.83
CA ARG A 69 -52.01 -21.62 4.06
C ARG A 69 -51.66 -20.75 2.84
N GLU A 70 -52.68 -20.16 2.20
CA GLU A 70 -52.49 -19.33 1.01
C GLU A 70 -51.90 -17.97 1.40
N ALA A 71 -52.41 -17.37 2.49
CA ALA A 71 -51.84 -16.16 3.07
C ALA A 71 -50.44 -16.41 3.65
N GLN A 72 -50.19 -17.55 4.31
CA GLN A 72 -48.85 -17.91 4.82
C GLN A 72 -47.84 -18.00 3.67
N THR A 73 -48.20 -18.66 2.56
CA THR A 73 -47.34 -18.78 1.37
C THR A 73 -47.13 -17.43 0.69
N LEU A 74 -48.19 -16.61 0.56
CA LEU A 74 -48.10 -15.27 -0.02
C LEU A 74 -47.23 -14.32 0.82
N ASN A 75 -47.34 -14.39 2.16
CA ASN A 75 -46.54 -13.61 3.09
C ASN A 75 -45.05 -13.98 3.00
N VAL A 76 -44.70 -15.27 2.89
CA VAL A 76 -43.31 -15.70 2.63
C VAL A 76 -42.82 -15.13 1.28
N ALA A 77 -43.60 -15.27 0.20
CA ALA A 77 -43.21 -14.77 -1.11
C ALA A 77 -43.00 -13.25 -1.14
N LEU A 78 -43.90 -12.48 -0.51
CA LEU A 78 -43.79 -11.02 -0.41
C LEU A 78 -42.58 -10.59 0.43
N LEU A 79 -42.29 -11.28 1.54
CA LEU A 79 -41.09 -11.03 2.34
C LEU A 79 -39.81 -11.32 1.53
N THR A 80 -39.76 -12.39 0.74
CA THR A 80 -38.65 -12.66 -0.19
C THR A 80 -38.50 -11.55 -1.23
N GLU A 81 -39.59 -11.14 -1.90
CA GLU A 81 -39.58 -10.06 -2.91
C GLU A 81 -39.10 -8.70 -2.36
N MET A 82 -39.28 -8.45 -1.06
CA MET A 82 -38.82 -7.23 -0.39
C MET A 82 -37.43 -7.38 0.27
N GLY A 83 -36.77 -8.53 0.10
CA GLY A 83 -35.45 -8.79 0.70
C GLY A 83 -35.49 -9.07 2.22
N ALA A 84 -36.65 -9.29 2.82
CA ALA A 84 -36.79 -9.69 4.22
C ALA A 84 -36.52 -11.21 4.42
N THR A 85 -35.44 -11.70 3.80
CA THR A 85 -35.14 -13.12 3.56
C THR A 85 -34.98 -13.92 4.85
N THR A 86 -34.34 -13.38 5.89
CA THR A 86 -34.22 -14.02 7.20
C THR A 86 -35.59 -14.39 7.77
N ARG A 87 -36.54 -13.44 7.74
CA ARG A 87 -37.90 -13.67 8.25
C ARG A 87 -38.73 -14.55 7.31
N ALA A 88 -38.53 -14.44 6.00
CA ALA A 88 -39.14 -15.35 5.03
C ALA A 88 -38.70 -16.81 5.31
N ARG A 89 -37.40 -17.07 5.57
CA ARG A 89 -36.84 -18.40 5.89
C ARG A 89 -37.42 -18.99 7.18
N GLU A 90 -37.53 -18.18 8.26
CA GLU A 90 -38.15 -18.60 9.53
C GLU A 90 -39.62 -19.04 9.38
N LEU A 91 -40.36 -18.38 8.50
CA LEU A 91 -41.78 -18.66 8.24
C LEU A 91 -41.95 -19.80 7.24
N ALA A 92 -41.11 -19.86 6.21
CA ALA A 92 -41.06 -20.93 5.21
C ALA A 92 -40.88 -22.31 5.85
N ALA A 93 -40.01 -22.41 6.86
CA ALA A 93 -39.77 -23.64 7.63
C ALA A 93 -41.02 -24.19 8.36
N ARG A 94 -42.11 -23.41 8.45
CA ARG A 94 -43.37 -23.78 9.12
C ARG A 94 -44.52 -24.07 8.16
N LEU A 95 -44.33 -23.87 6.85
CA LEU A 95 -45.38 -24.04 5.84
C LEU A 95 -45.84 -25.50 5.72
N GLN A 96 -47.15 -25.68 5.51
CA GLN A 96 -47.78 -26.99 5.28
C GLN A 96 -48.75 -26.92 4.09
N PRO A 97 -48.48 -27.61 2.96
CA PRO A 97 -47.27 -28.42 2.70
C PRO A 97 -45.99 -27.56 2.68
N PRO A 98 -44.80 -28.17 2.83
CA PRO A 98 -43.53 -27.48 2.63
C PRO A 98 -43.44 -26.86 1.24
N GLN A 99 -42.62 -25.83 1.08
CA GLN A 99 -42.31 -25.24 -0.21
C GLN A 99 -41.76 -26.27 -1.21
N SER A 100 -41.87 -25.97 -2.52
CA SER A 100 -41.15 -26.74 -3.52
C SER A 100 -39.63 -26.61 -3.30
N VAL A 101 -38.87 -27.58 -3.79
CA VAL A 101 -37.39 -27.54 -3.72
C VAL A 101 -36.86 -26.28 -4.40
N GLY A 102 -37.44 -25.88 -5.53
CA GLY A 102 -37.06 -24.66 -6.25
C GLY A 102 -37.31 -23.38 -5.47
N ASP A 103 -38.50 -23.23 -4.85
CA ASP A 103 -38.83 -22.04 -4.06
C ASP A 103 -37.94 -21.92 -2.81
N ARG A 104 -37.66 -23.06 -2.15
CA ARG A 104 -36.75 -23.13 -1.00
C ARG A 104 -35.34 -22.69 -1.39
N VAL A 105 -34.82 -23.22 -2.50
CA VAL A 105 -33.48 -22.90 -3.00
C VAL A 105 -33.37 -21.45 -3.46
N HIS A 106 -34.42 -20.88 -4.05
CA HIS A 106 -34.46 -19.46 -4.39
C HIS A 106 -34.40 -18.58 -3.13
N LEU A 107 -35.19 -18.91 -2.10
CA LEU A 107 -35.20 -18.21 -0.82
C LEU A 107 -33.84 -18.35 -0.08
N ASP A 108 -33.25 -19.54 -0.07
CA ASP A 108 -31.92 -19.76 0.54
C ASP A 108 -30.84 -18.97 -0.23
N ALA A 109 -30.88 -18.94 -1.56
CA ALA A 109 -29.96 -18.15 -2.39
C ALA A 109 -30.12 -16.64 -2.16
N ASP A 110 -31.36 -16.12 -2.12
CA ASP A 110 -31.62 -14.71 -1.81
C ASP A 110 -31.18 -14.34 -0.40
N HIS A 111 -31.31 -15.27 0.56
CA HIS A 111 -30.84 -15.10 1.92
C HIS A 111 -29.31 -15.04 2.00
N ILE A 112 -28.61 -15.97 1.35
CA ILE A 112 -27.15 -15.99 1.25
C ILE A 112 -26.65 -14.71 0.58
N ALA A 113 -27.27 -14.26 -0.52
CA ALA A 113 -26.94 -13.00 -1.18
C ALA A 113 -27.17 -11.77 -0.26
N HIS A 114 -28.06 -11.88 0.73
CA HIS A 114 -28.25 -10.88 1.76
C HIS A 114 -27.16 -10.93 2.83
N GLU A 115 -26.80 -12.13 3.31
CA GLU A 115 -25.69 -12.32 4.27
C GLU A 115 -24.37 -11.81 3.71
N ILE A 116 -24.07 -12.12 2.44
CA ILE A 116 -22.93 -11.58 1.67
C ILE A 116 -22.94 -10.04 1.68
N ARG A 117 -24.05 -9.40 1.30
CA ARG A 117 -24.14 -7.92 1.32
C ARG A 117 -24.00 -7.32 2.72
N TRP A 118 -24.46 -8.01 3.78
CA TRP A 118 -24.30 -7.57 5.16
C TRP A 118 -22.88 -7.79 5.71
N ALA A 119 -22.16 -8.81 5.23
CA ALA A 119 -20.77 -9.07 5.61
C ALA A 119 -19.79 -7.98 5.14
N ASN A 120 -20.15 -7.20 4.12
CA ASN A 120 -19.43 -5.98 3.73
C ASN A 120 -19.67 -4.77 4.65
N GLY A 121 -20.61 -4.88 5.59
CA GLY A 121 -20.90 -3.85 6.59
C GLY A 121 -19.85 -3.80 7.70
N GLU A 122 -20.11 -2.97 8.70
CA GLU A 122 -19.30 -2.95 9.92
C GLU A 122 -19.53 -4.26 10.71
N PRO A 123 -18.47 -4.98 11.14
CA PRO A 123 -18.62 -6.23 11.89
C PRO A 123 -19.21 -5.98 13.29
N ALA A 124 -20.04 -6.90 13.80
CA ALA A 124 -20.70 -6.72 15.10
C ALA A 124 -19.71 -6.76 16.28
N ASP A 125 -18.60 -7.51 16.14
CA ASP A 125 -17.43 -7.44 17.02
C ASP A 125 -16.19 -7.12 16.17
N PRO A 126 -15.57 -5.93 16.31
CA PRO A 126 -14.33 -5.58 15.63
C PRO A 126 -13.14 -6.52 15.92
N ARG A 127 -13.20 -7.34 16.99
CA ARG A 127 -12.18 -8.38 17.26
C ARG A 127 -12.43 -9.71 16.53
N ALA A 128 -13.55 -9.84 15.84
CA ALA A 128 -13.89 -10.96 14.99
C ALA A 128 -14.33 -10.48 13.59
N PRO A 129 -13.48 -9.68 12.90
CA PRO A 129 -13.87 -8.86 11.74
C PRO A 129 -14.41 -9.63 10.53
N TYR A 130 -14.21 -10.95 10.47
CA TYR A 130 -14.68 -11.82 9.39
C TYR A 130 -15.79 -12.80 9.82
N ALA A 131 -16.37 -12.68 11.02
CA ALA A 131 -17.32 -13.67 11.55
C ALA A 131 -18.62 -13.77 10.71
N GLU A 132 -19.14 -12.64 10.25
CA GLU A 132 -20.30 -12.54 9.37
C GLU A 132 -19.97 -13.06 7.96
N ALA A 133 -18.78 -12.71 7.43
CA ALA A 133 -18.31 -13.17 6.13
C ALA A 133 -18.07 -14.70 6.10
N ASP A 134 -17.46 -15.26 7.14
CA ASP A 134 -17.26 -16.71 7.27
C ASP A 134 -18.60 -17.46 7.41
N ARG A 135 -19.62 -16.86 8.04
CA ARG A 135 -20.98 -17.41 8.06
C ARG A 135 -21.58 -17.43 6.66
N ALA A 136 -21.52 -16.32 5.94
CA ALA A 136 -21.98 -16.23 4.55
C ALA A 136 -21.26 -17.25 3.65
N VAL A 137 -19.95 -17.45 3.80
CA VAL A 137 -19.17 -18.50 3.13
C VAL A 137 -19.66 -19.90 3.49
N ALA A 138 -19.97 -20.17 4.76
CA ALA A 138 -20.44 -21.47 5.20
C ALA A 138 -21.83 -21.80 4.63
N ASP A 139 -22.74 -20.83 4.60
CA ASP A 139 -24.09 -20.99 4.06
C ASP A 139 -24.08 -21.07 2.52
N ALA A 140 -23.32 -20.21 1.83
CA ALA A 140 -23.08 -20.28 0.39
C ALA A 140 -22.47 -21.63 -0.05
N ARG A 141 -21.50 -22.15 0.71
CA ARG A 141 -20.86 -23.43 0.41
C ARG A 141 -21.82 -24.61 0.55
N ARG A 142 -22.67 -24.61 1.59
CA ARG A 142 -23.70 -25.66 1.75
C ARG A 142 -24.65 -25.70 0.56
N LEU A 143 -24.98 -24.54 -0.03
CA LEU A 143 -25.81 -24.48 -1.23
C LEU A 143 -25.06 -24.90 -2.51
N ALA A 144 -23.82 -24.42 -2.70
CA ALA A 144 -23.01 -24.74 -3.88
C ALA A 144 -22.66 -26.24 -3.98
N ASP A 145 -22.40 -26.88 -2.84
CA ASP A 145 -21.97 -28.28 -2.76
C ASP A 145 -23.16 -29.27 -2.57
N ASP A 146 -24.43 -28.81 -2.56
CA ASP A 146 -25.62 -29.68 -2.38
C ASP A 146 -25.88 -30.57 -3.62
N PRO A 147 -25.73 -31.91 -3.51
CA PRO A 147 -25.91 -32.82 -4.64
C PRO A 147 -27.35 -32.97 -5.13
N GLN A 148 -28.36 -32.45 -4.39
CA GLN A 148 -29.77 -32.49 -4.80
C GLN A 148 -30.12 -31.41 -5.82
N LEU A 149 -29.27 -30.39 -5.98
CA LEU A 149 -29.47 -29.30 -6.92
C LEU A 149 -29.09 -29.68 -8.36
N ASP A 150 -29.85 -29.17 -9.32
CA ASP A 150 -29.47 -29.25 -10.73
C ASP A 150 -28.16 -28.49 -11.00
N GLN A 151 -27.55 -28.79 -12.14
CA GLN A 151 -26.24 -28.23 -12.50
C GLN A 151 -26.27 -26.71 -12.67
N GLY A 152 -27.38 -26.12 -13.10
CA GLY A 152 -27.52 -24.67 -13.28
C GLY A 152 -27.61 -23.94 -11.94
N LEU A 153 -28.45 -24.43 -11.01
CA LEU A 153 -28.54 -23.88 -9.66
C LEU A 153 -27.23 -24.04 -8.88
N ARG A 154 -26.56 -25.20 -8.98
CA ARG A 154 -25.21 -25.37 -8.38
C ARG A 154 -24.19 -24.40 -8.94
N GLN A 155 -24.17 -24.21 -10.26
CA GLN A 155 -23.23 -23.26 -10.87
C GLN A 155 -23.52 -21.82 -10.42
N ARG A 156 -24.80 -21.42 -10.25
CA ARG A 156 -25.14 -20.10 -9.68
C ARG A 156 -24.65 -19.96 -8.24
N ALA A 157 -24.90 -20.96 -7.39
CA ALA A 157 -24.41 -20.95 -6.00
C ALA A 157 -22.86 -21.00 -5.92
N GLU A 158 -22.19 -21.68 -6.85
CA GLU A 158 -20.71 -21.69 -6.99
C GLU A 158 -20.17 -20.28 -7.33
N LEU A 159 -20.90 -19.49 -8.12
CA LEU A 159 -20.56 -18.09 -8.43
C LEU A 159 -20.78 -17.16 -7.24
N ASP A 160 -21.92 -17.28 -6.54
CA ASP A 160 -22.21 -16.48 -5.34
C ASP A 160 -21.22 -16.80 -4.20
N LEU A 161 -20.77 -18.06 -4.09
CA LEU A 161 -19.72 -18.49 -3.17
C LEU A 161 -18.36 -17.82 -3.44
N LEU A 162 -17.99 -17.55 -4.70
CA LEU A 162 -16.75 -16.81 -5.00
C LEU A 162 -16.77 -15.42 -4.38
N VAL A 163 -17.91 -14.73 -4.46
CA VAL A 163 -18.11 -13.39 -3.88
C VAL A 163 -18.03 -13.45 -2.34
N ALA A 164 -18.69 -14.44 -1.73
CA ALA A 164 -18.61 -14.65 -0.28
C ALA A 164 -17.16 -14.91 0.19
N LEU A 165 -16.42 -15.73 -0.56
CA LEU A 165 -15.03 -16.09 -0.25
C LEU A 165 -14.08 -14.89 -0.35
N ASP A 166 -14.25 -14.05 -1.36
CA ASP A 166 -13.45 -12.83 -1.54
C ASP A 166 -13.65 -11.86 -0.35
N GLN A 167 -14.90 -11.58 0.01
CA GLN A 167 -15.25 -10.73 1.16
C GLN A 167 -14.74 -11.29 2.50
N ALA A 168 -14.69 -12.62 2.65
CA ALA A 168 -14.10 -13.28 3.82
C ALA A 168 -12.55 -13.28 3.82
N GLY A 169 -11.89 -12.63 2.85
CA GLY A 169 -10.44 -12.58 2.70
C GLY A 169 -9.80 -13.89 2.21
N ARG A 170 -10.59 -14.82 1.65
CA ARG A 170 -10.17 -16.20 1.32
C ARG A 170 -9.69 -16.34 -0.12
N ALA A 171 -8.84 -15.42 -0.56
CA ALA A 171 -8.38 -15.29 -1.95
C ALA A 171 -7.77 -16.58 -2.54
N ASP A 172 -7.07 -17.40 -1.76
CA ASP A 172 -6.54 -18.70 -2.21
C ASP A 172 -7.64 -19.66 -2.68
N GLU A 173 -8.81 -19.65 -2.04
CA GLU A 173 -9.93 -20.52 -2.42
C GLU A 173 -10.71 -19.94 -3.61
N VAL A 174 -10.86 -18.61 -3.67
CA VAL A 174 -11.43 -17.91 -4.84
C VAL A 174 -10.65 -18.26 -6.10
N VAL A 175 -9.32 -18.10 -6.06
CA VAL A 175 -8.44 -18.37 -7.20
C VAL A 175 -8.46 -19.85 -7.60
N THR A 176 -8.46 -20.76 -6.62
CA THR A 176 -8.57 -22.21 -6.87
C THR A 176 -9.87 -22.59 -7.57
N ARG A 177 -11.02 -22.06 -7.11
CA ARG A 177 -12.33 -22.29 -7.74
C ARG A 177 -12.44 -21.60 -9.10
N TYR A 178 -11.88 -20.41 -9.26
CA TYR A 178 -11.80 -19.70 -10.55
C TYR A 178 -11.03 -20.51 -11.60
N ASP A 179 -9.83 -20.99 -11.28
CA ASP A 179 -9.02 -21.76 -12.24
C ASP A 179 -9.75 -23.06 -12.66
N ALA A 180 -10.55 -23.67 -11.77
CA ALA A 180 -11.41 -24.82 -12.11
C ALA A 180 -12.61 -24.45 -13.01
N LEU A 181 -13.27 -23.31 -12.76
CA LEU A 181 -14.34 -22.77 -13.62
C LEU A 181 -13.82 -22.40 -15.01
N ARG A 182 -12.61 -21.85 -15.09
CA ARG A 182 -11.91 -21.53 -16.34
C ARG A 182 -11.61 -22.79 -17.16
N GLN A 183 -11.16 -23.87 -16.53
CA GLN A 183 -10.97 -25.17 -17.21
C GLN A 183 -12.30 -25.73 -17.76
N ARG A 184 -13.43 -25.46 -17.10
CA ARG A 184 -14.79 -25.80 -17.55
C ARG A 184 -15.35 -24.83 -18.61
N ASN A 185 -14.62 -23.78 -18.97
CA ASN A 185 -15.08 -22.68 -19.84
C ASN A 185 -16.39 -22.01 -19.36
N VAL A 186 -16.57 -21.89 -18.04
CA VAL A 186 -17.73 -21.17 -17.48
C VAL A 186 -17.53 -19.67 -17.64
N ALA A 187 -18.47 -19.02 -18.35
CA ALA A 187 -18.49 -17.57 -18.47
C ALA A 187 -18.91 -16.92 -17.14
N LEU A 188 -18.10 -15.98 -16.65
CA LEU A 188 -18.39 -15.26 -15.41
C LEU A 188 -19.25 -14.01 -15.67
N PRO A 189 -20.26 -13.73 -14.83
CA PRO A 189 -20.92 -12.42 -14.75
C PRO A 189 -19.98 -11.34 -14.20
N ALA A 190 -20.22 -10.08 -14.58
CA ALA A 190 -19.37 -8.95 -14.19
C ALA A 190 -19.12 -8.81 -12.67
N TYR A 191 -20.12 -9.08 -11.84
CA TYR A 191 -19.98 -8.98 -10.37
C TYR A 191 -19.01 -10.05 -9.80
N VAL A 192 -18.94 -11.23 -10.43
CA VAL A 192 -18.02 -12.30 -10.05
C VAL A 192 -16.61 -12.02 -10.54
N GLU A 193 -16.49 -11.45 -11.74
CA GLU A 193 -15.18 -11.06 -12.30
C GLU A 193 -14.46 -10.03 -11.46
N ARG A 194 -15.20 -9.10 -10.84
CA ARG A 194 -14.66 -8.14 -9.87
C ARG A 194 -14.07 -8.84 -8.64
N ALA A 195 -14.86 -9.66 -7.95
CA ALA A 195 -14.40 -10.44 -6.78
C ALA A 195 -13.24 -11.39 -7.09
N VAL A 196 -13.23 -12.02 -8.28
CA VAL A 196 -12.09 -12.84 -8.71
C VAL A 196 -10.85 -11.97 -9.01
N ALA A 197 -11.01 -10.78 -9.60
CA ALA A 197 -9.91 -9.87 -9.85
C ALA A 197 -9.26 -9.36 -8.55
N ASP A 198 -10.06 -9.04 -7.53
CA ASP A 198 -9.57 -8.69 -6.18
C ASP A 198 -8.73 -9.83 -5.57
N ALA A 199 -9.27 -11.05 -5.55
CA ALA A 199 -8.52 -12.23 -5.11
C ALA A 199 -7.23 -12.48 -5.92
N LEU A 200 -7.24 -12.25 -7.24
CA LEU A 200 -6.05 -12.34 -8.09
C LEU A 200 -4.99 -11.29 -7.74
N LEU A 201 -5.37 -10.07 -7.34
CA LEU A 201 -4.43 -9.06 -6.83
C LEU A 201 -3.80 -9.51 -5.50
N VAL A 202 -4.60 -10.01 -4.56
CA VAL A 202 -4.10 -10.59 -3.30
C VAL A 202 -3.13 -11.76 -3.56
N ARG A 203 -3.39 -12.56 -4.60
CA ARG A 203 -2.52 -13.68 -5.04
C ARG A 203 -1.45 -13.30 -6.07
N ARG A 204 -1.18 -12.02 -6.27
CA ARG A 204 -0.09 -11.50 -7.12
C ARG A 204 -0.17 -11.93 -8.59
N ARG A 205 -1.37 -11.98 -9.14
CA ARG A 205 -1.69 -12.19 -10.57
C ARG A 205 -2.29 -10.90 -11.20
N PRO A 206 -1.62 -9.73 -11.10
CA PRO A 206 -2.23 -8.43 -11.43
C PRO A 206 -2.58 -8.26 -12.91
N ALA A 207 -1.84 -8.89 -13.82
CA ALA A 207 -2.17 -8.85 -15.25
C ALA A 207 -3.49 -9.57 -15.57
N GLU A 208 -3.78 -10.69 -14.92
CA GLU A 208 -5.06 -11.41 -15.08
C GLU A 208 -6.21 -10.66 -14.38
N ALA A 209 -5.94 -10.05 -13.21
CA ALA A 209 -6.89 -9.17 -12.54
C ALA A 209 -7.29 -7.96 -13.41
N ALA A 210 -6.32 -7.32 -14.09
CA ALA A 210 -6.59 -6.21 -14.99
C ALA A 210 -7.55 -6.62 -16.12
N THR A 211 -7.33 -7.77 -16.76
CA THR A 211 -8.23 -8.28 -17.81
C THR A 211 -9.64 -8.57 -17.29
N LEU A 212 -9.78 -9.23 -16.13
CA LEU A 212 -11.12 -9.45 -15.55
C LEU A 212 -11.83 -8.15 -15.17
N TYR A 213 -11.11 -7.14 -14.69
CA TYR A 213 -11.70 -5.83 -14.46
C TYR A 213 -12.13 -5.14 -15.76
N GLU A 214 -11.28 -5.13 -16.79
CA GLU A 214 -11.60 -4.62 -18.14
C GLU A 214 -12.88 -5.29 -18.68
N ASP A 215 -12.98 -6.62 -18.61
CA ASP A 215 -14.14 -7.40 -19.04
C ASP A 215 -15.40 -7.08 -18.20
N SER A 216 -15.27 -6.98 -16.87
CA SER A 216 -16.39 -6.66 -15.98
C SER A 216 -16.98 -5.26 -16.24
N ILE A 217 -16.14 -4.29 -16.63
CA ILE A 217 -16.53 -2.92 -16.97
C ILE A 217 -17.10 -2.85 -18.38
N ALA A 218 -16.65 -3.69 -19.31
CA ALA A 218 -17.21 -3.80 -20.65
C ALA A 218 -18.62 -4.40 -20.64
N LYS A 219 -18.88 -5.39 -19.77
CA LYS A 219 -20.19 -6.03 -19.59
C LYS A 219 -21.19 -5.16 -18.82
N ASP A 220 -20.72 -4.44 -17.81
CA ASP A 220 -21.51 -3.53 -16.99
C ASP A 220 -20.70 -2.23 -16.77
N PRO A 221 -20.93 -1.19 -17.60
CA PRO A 221 -20.16 0.05 -17.55
C PRO A 221 -20.61 1.02 -16.45
N GLY A 222 -21.66 0.69 -15.69
CA GLY A 222 -22.32 1.58 -14.73
C GLY A 222 -23.37 2.53 -15.36
N PRO A 223 -23.89 3.53 -14.61
CA PRO A 223 -23.42 3.94 -13.28
C PRO A 223 -23.76 2.90 -12.19
N TYR A 224 -22.86 2.73 -11.24
CA TYR A 224 -23.07 1.89 -10.07
C TYR A 224 -23.81 2.66 -8.97
N GLY A 225 -24.29 1.96 -7.94
CA GLY A 225 -24.90 2.53 -6.75
C GLY A 225 -23.90 3.29 -5.87
N ALA A 226 -24.40 3.86 -4.77
CA ALA A 226 -23.55 4.54 -3.78
C ALA A 226 -22.89 3.56 -2.79
N ALA A 227 -23.39 2.32 -2.71
CA ALA A 227 -22.86 1.24 -1.88
C ALA A 227 -22.16 0.14 -2.71
N ASP A 228 -22.06 0.33 -4.03
CA ASP A 228 -21.37 -0.59 -4.94
C ASP A 228 -19.91 -0.15 -5.11
N PHE A 229 -18.99 -1.11 -5.11
CA PHE A 229 -17.59 -0.86 -5.42
C PHE A 229 -17.43 -0.36 -6.87
N GLU A 230 -16.60 0.66 -7.07
CA GLU A 230 -16.25 1.16 -8.41
C GLU A 230 -15.05 0.36 -8.97
N PRO A 231 -15.27 -0.59 -9.90
CA PRO A 231 -14.22 -1.49 -10.41
C PRO A 231 -13.05 -0.77 -11.08
N ARG A 232 -13.19 0.49 -11.49
CA ARG A 232 -12.07 1.27 -12.03
C ARG A 232 -10.99 1.57 -10.98
N ILE A 233 -11.32 1.56 -9.68
CA ILE A 233 -10.35 1.65 -8.59
C ILE A 233 -9.54 0.35 -8.51
N GLY A 234 -10.20 -0.81 -8.53
CA GLY A 234 -9.52 -2.12 -8.61
C GLY A 234 -8.66 -2.26 -9.86
N LEU A 235 -9.15 -1.81 -11.02
CA LEU A 235 -8.39 -1.76 -12.28
C LEU A 235 -7.14 -0.87 -12.18
N MET A 236 -7.23 0.28 -11.51
CA MET A 236 -6.07 1.15 -11.25
C MET A 236 -4.98 0.39 -10.46
N TYR A 237 -5.36 -0.32 -9.39
CA TYR A 237 -4.42 -1.15 -8.63
C TYR A 237 -3.84 -2.29 -9.49
N ALA A 238 -4.65 -2.94 -10.31
CA ALA A 238 -4.18 -3.99 -11.22
C ALA A 238 -3.20 -3.49 -12.28
N TYR A 239 -3.41 -2.27 -12.80
CA TYR A 239 -2.42 -1.62 -13.67
C TYR A 239 -1.14 -1.23 -12.93
N LEU A 240 -1.23 -0.69 -11.70
CA LEU A 240 -0.05 -0.33 -10.90
C LEU A 240 0.82 -1.57 -10.61
N GLU A 241 0.22 -2.63 -10.06
CA GLU A 241 0.91 -3.88 -9.68
C GLU A 241 1.42 -4.69 -10.89
N SER A 242 0.92 -4.41 -12.10
CA SER A 242 1.47 -4.96 -13.36
C SER A 242 2.47 -4.03 -14.06
N GLY A 243 2.93 -2.95 -13.40
CA GLY A 243 3.90 -2.00 -13.94
C GLY A 243 3.35 -1.05 -15.02
N GLN A 244 2.04 -1.05 -15.24
CA GLN A 244 1.35 -0.20 -16.21
C GLN A 244 0.95 1.15 -15.57
N THR A 245 1.89 1.80 -14.87
CA THR A 245 1.70 3.04 -14.09
C THR A 245 0.92 4.12 -14.83
N ASP A 246 1.29 4.33 -16.09
CA ASP A 246 0.64 5.24 -17.04
C ASP A 246 -0.86 4.98 -17.24
N LYS A 247 -1.28 3.72 -17.27
CA LYS A 247 -2.69 3.33 -17.34
C LYS A 247 -3.39 3.49 -15.99
N ALA A 248 -2.71 3.19 -14.88
CA ALA A 248 -3.26 3.42 -13.54
C ALA A 248 -3.64 4.89 -13.34
N ILE A 249 -2.69 5.81 -13.62
CA ILE A 249 -2.88 7.26 -13.50
C ILE A 249 -4.03 7.73 -14.40
N ARG A 250 -4.02 7.37 -15.69
CA ARG A 250 -5.11 7.76 -16.61
C ARG A 250 -6.48 7.20 -16.20
N THR A 251 -6.53 6.01 -15.62
CA THR A 251 -7.80 5.37 -15.20
C THR A 251 -8.40 6.12 -14.02
N ILE A 252 -7.61 6.41 -12.98
CA ILE A 252 -8.12 7.06 -11.78
C ILE A 252 -8.38 8.55 -12.00
N ASP A 253 -7.54 9.26 -12.75
CA ASP A 253 -7.76 10.67 -13.07
C ASP A 253 -9.03 10.86 -13.93
N ALA A 254 -9.31 9.94 -14.86
CA ALA A 254 -10.53 9.97 -15.66
C ALA A 254 -11.79 9.66 -14.83
N LEU A 255 -11.70 8.77 -13.83
CA LEU A 255 -12.79 8.53 -12.88
C LEU A 255 -13.02 9.77 -12.00
N ALA A 256 -11.97 10.31 -11.40
CA ALA A 256 -12.00 11.49 -10.53
C ALA A 256 -12.56 12.73 -11.24
N ALA A 257 -12.22 12.93 -12.52
CA ALA A 257 -12.77 14.01 -13.34
C ALA A 257 -14.24 13.80 -13.75
N LYS A 258 -14.71 12.55 -13.78
CA LYS A 258 -16.08 12.18 -14.19
C LYS A 258 -17.08 12.22 -13.03
N GLU A 259 -16.69 11.82 -11.83
CA GLU A 259 -17.60 11.80 -10.68
C GLU A 259 -17.96 13.24 -10.24
N PRO A 260 -19.25 13.59 -10.13
CA PRO A 260 -19.66 14.91 -9.67
C PRO A 260 -19.48 15.02 -8.14
N THR A 261 -19.10 16.19 -7.64
CA THR A 261 -19.01 16.47 -6.19
C THR A 261 -20.33 16.24 -5.45
N TRP A 262 -21.45 16.47 -6.15
CA TRP A 262 -22.80 16.45 -5.60
C TRP A 262 -23.70 15.53 -6.42
N THR A 263 -24.43 14.64 -5.76
CA THR A 263 -25.50 13.85 -6.39
C THR A 263 -26.88 14.40 -6.03
N ARG A 264 -27.88 14.10 -6.86
CA ARG A 264 -29.30 14.39 -6.57
C ARG A 264 -30.07 13.09 -6.47
N VAL A 265 -30.72 12.88 -5.33
CA VAL A 265 -31.60 11.73 -5.09
C VAL A 265 -33.06 12.17 -5.28
N PRO A 266 -33.88 11.45 -6.07
CA PRO A 266 -35.31 11.75 -6.21
C PRO A 266 -36.00 11.86 -4.84
N GLY A 267 -36.79 12.93 -4.66
CA GLY A 267 -37.47 13.22 -3.38
C GLY A 267 -36.66 14.07 -2.40
N ILE A 268 -35.32 14.11 -2.50
CA ILE A 268 -34.48 15.00 -1.67
C ILE A 268 -34.31 16.35 -2.37
N ARG A 269 -34.65 17.45 -1.67
CA ARG A 269 -34.62 18.82 -2.24
C ARG A 269 -33.20 19.37 -2.41
N ALA A 270 -32.30 19.04 -1.48
CA ALA A 270 -30.90 19.45 -1.52
C ALA A 270 -30.06 18.38 -2.23
N PRO A 271 -28.99 18.77 -2.95
CA PRO A 271 -27.96 17.81 -3.33
C PRO A 271 -27.31 17.18 -2.09
N ILE A 272 -26.86 15.94 -2.21
CA ILE A 272 -26.06 15.25 -1.19
C ILE A 272 -24.63 15.04 -1.69
N GLN A 273 -23.67 14.92 -0.76
CA GLN A 273 -22.27 14.66 -1.08
C GLN A 273 -22.12 13.34 -1.84
N ASN A 274 -21.20 13.28 -2.81
CA ASN A 274 -20.91 12.05 -3.54
C ASN A 274 -19.71 11.32 -2.93
N GLN A 275 -19.94 10.22 -2.21
CA GLN A 275 -18.85 9.42 -1.64
C GLN A 275 -17.88 8.94 -2.72
N ARG A 276 -18.37 8.51 -3.90
CA ARG A 276 -17.50 8.06 -5.00
C ARG A 276 -16.55 9.13 -5.52
N LYS A 277 -16.90 10.41 -5.40
CA LYS A 277 -15.99 11.52 -5.74
C LYS A 277 -14.85 11.59 -4.72
N VAL A 278 -15.16 11.45 -3.43
CA VAL A 278 -14.15 11.34 -2.37
C VAL A 278 -13.25 10.12 -2.61
N ASP A 279 -13.83 8.95 -2.88
CA ASP A 279 -13.07 7.71 -3.10
C ASP A 279 -12.15 7.82 -4.34
N ALA A 280 -12.63 8.42 -5.43
CA ALA A 280 -11.86 8.61 -6.65
C ALA A 280 -10.73 9.64 -6.48
N ASP A 281 -10.99 10.78 -5.83
CA ASP A 281 -9.96 11.79 -5.57
C ASP A 281 -8.90 11.29 -4.58
N LEU A 282 -9.33 10.55 -3.56
CA LEU A 282 -8.46 9.93 -2.56
C LEU A 282 -7.52 8.90 -3.20
N ASN A 283 -8.06 7.95 -3.97
CA ASN A 283 -7.24 6.98 -4.69
C ASN A 283 -6.36 7.65 -5.79
N ALA A 284 -6.82 8.74 -6.41
CA ALA A 284 -6.01 9.50 -7.34
C ALA A 284 -4.78 10.11 -6.64
N ALA A 285 -4.91 10.55 -5.38
CA ALA A 285 -3.82 11.08 -4.57
C ALA A 285 -2.92 9.97 -3.99
N THR A 286 -3.47 8.90 -3.40
CA THR A 286 -2.69 7.77 -2.88
C THR A 286 -1.86 7.10 -3.99
N LEU A 287 -2.37 7.02 -5.23
CA LEU A 287 -1.58 6.54 -6.37
C LEU A 287 -0.31 7.37 -6.60
N ARG A 288 -0.30 8.67 -6.31
CA ARG A 288 0.91 9.51 -6.44
C ARG A 288 1.98 9.15 -5.42
N GLU A 289 1.56 8.83 -4.20
CA GLU A 289 2.47 8.39 -3.14
C GLU A 289 3.18 7.08 -3.56
N TYR A 290 2.42 6.09 -4.05
CA TYR A 290 2.97 4.82 -4.54
C TYR A 290 3.90 4.91 -5.75
N VAL A 291 4.02 6.06 -6.42
CA VAL A 291 4.89 6.26 -7.60
C VAL A 291 5.95 7.35 -7.40
N ASP A 292 6.36 7.58 -6.16
CA ASP A 292 7.39 8.57 -5.76
C ASP A 292 7.04 10.03 -6.15
N MET A 293 5.74 10.38 -6.08
CA MET A 293 5.22 11.75 -6.30
C MET A 293 4.52 12.34 -5.05
N PRO A 294 5.10 12.28 -3.84
CA PRO A 294 4.41 12.71 -2.61
C PRO A 294 4.04 14.20 -2.58
N ALA A 295 4.72 15.08 -3.33
CA ALA A 295 4.28 16.47 -3.51
C ALA A 295 2.90 16.60 -4.19
N ASP A 296 2.65 15.89 -5.30
CA ASP A 296 1.34 15.92 -6.02
C ASP A 296 0.26 15.22 -5.17
N ALA A 297 0.62 14.17 -4.43
CA ALA A 297 -0.29 13.55 -3.45
C ALA A 297 -0.71 14.55 -2.35
N TYR A 298 0.26 15.32 -1.82
CA TYR A 298 0.05 16.27 -0.74
C TYR A 298 -0.84 17.45 -1.14
N ASP A 299 -0.59 18.02 -2.32
CA ASP A 299 -1.33 19.17 -2.84
C ASP A 299 -2.79 18.81 -3.15
N ARG A 300 -3.10 17.51 -3.34
CA ARG A 300 -4.48 16.98 -3.45
C ARG A 300 -5.14 16.74 -2.09
N LEU A 301 -4.43 16.14 -1.14
CA LEU A 301 -5.00 15.72 0.15
C LEU A 301 -5.16 16.87 1.14
N LEU A 302 -4.27 17.87 1.15
CA LEU A 302 -4.35 18.99 2.08
C LEU A 302 -5.62 19.86 1.91
N PRO A 303 -6.11 20.15 0.69
CA PRO A 303 -7.44 20.75 0.52
C PRO A 303 -8.57 19.85 1.02
N MET A 304 -8.52 18.54 0.73
CA MET A 304 -9.54 17.57 1.16
C MET A 304 -9.63 17.47 2.70
N SER A 305 -8.49 17.47 3.41
CA SER A 305 -8.47 17.45 4.88
C SER A 305 -8.97 18.74 5.52
N ARG A 306 -8.92 19.87 4.81
CA ARG A 306 -9.51 21.14 5.25
C ARG A 306 -11.02 21.20 5.01
N GLU A 307 -11.52 20.58 3.95
CA GLU A 307 -12.96 20.50 3.65
C GLU A 307 -13.66 19.44 4.52
N ALA A 308 -13.00 18.30 4.76
CA ALA A 308 -13.51 17.18 5.56
C ALA A 308 -12.55 16.80 6.72
N PRO A 309 -12.29 17.69 7.70
CA PRO A 309 -11.30 17.47 8.77
C PRO A 309 -11.63 16.31 9.72
N ALA A 310 -12.88 15.83 9.70
CA ALA A 310 -13.38 14.71 10.49
C ALA A 310 -13.51 13.38 9.70
N ASN A 311 -12.96 13.29 8.48
CA ASN A 311 -12.87 12.04 7.73
C ASN A 311 -11.55 11.33 8.07
N SER A 312 -11.61 10.23 8.83
CA SER A 312 -10.43 9.46 9.28
C SER A 312 -9.52 9.04 8.13
N GLN A 313 -10.08 8.53 7.04
CA GLN A 313 -9.34 8.03 5.88
C GLN A 313 -8.51 9.13 5.21
N ILE A 314 -9.08 10.33 5.02
CA ILE A 314 -8.35 11.49 4.44
C ILE A 314 -7.21 11.93 5.36
N ARG A 315 -7.43 11.97 6.68
CA ARG A 315 -6.38 12.30 7.66
C ARG A 315 -5.26 11.27 7.62
N ARG A 316 -5.59 9.99 7.56
CA ARG A 316 -4.63 8.89 7.44
C ARG A 316 -3.81 8.96 6.15
N GLU A 317 -4.44 9.10 4.98
CA GLU A 317 -3.67 9.19 3.72
C GLU A 317 -2.80 10.46 3.68
N LEU A 318 -3.25 11.57 4.28
CA LEU A 318 -2.41 12.76 4.46
C LEU A 318 -1.19 12.45 5.33
N GLY A 319 -1.35 11.76 6.46
CA GLY A 319 -0.24 11.29 7.30
C GLY A 319 0.76 10.40 6.55
N MET A 320 0.28 9.44 5.73
CA MET A 320 1.16 8.60 4.89
C MET A 320 2.03 9.47 3.96
N VAL A 321 1.43 10.47 3.32
CA VAL A 321 2.15 11.38 2.43
C VAL A 321 3.10 12.28 3.21
N GLU A 322 2.71 12.81 4.36
CA GLU A 322 3.59 13.62 5.21
C GLU A 322 4.82 12.83 5.67
N LEU A 323 4.65 11.54 5.98
CA LEU A 323 5.76 10.62 6.28
C LEU A 323 6.69 10.45 5.06
N ALA A 324 6.13 10.22 3.86
CA ALA A 324 6.90 10.11 2.61
C ALA A 324 7.67 11.42 2.26
N ARG A 325 7.13 12.59 2.61
CA ARG A 325 7.83 13.88 2.48
C ARG A 325 8.95 14.08 3.52
N GLY A 326 8.98 13.24 4.55
CA GLY A 326 9.95 13.28 5.64
C GLY A 326 9.50 14.11 6.84
N TRP A 327 8.20 14.19 7.11
CA TRP A 327 7.61 14.88 8.26
C TRP A 327 6.94 13.88 9.23
N PRO A 328 7.72 13.01 9.90
CA PRO A 328 7.17 11.90 10.69
C PRO A 328 6.38 12.35 11.93
N ARG A 329 6.74 13.46 12.60
CA ARG A 329 5.95 13.94 13.75
C ARG A 329 4.61 14.49 13.28
N ARG A 330 4.61 15.20 12.15
CA ARG A 330 3.39 15.74 11.56
C ARG A 330 2.46 14.63 11.08
N ALA A 331 3.02 13.61 10.43
CA ALA A 331 2.30 12.38 10.07
C ALA A 331 1.66 11.71 11.30
N GLN A 332 2.41 11.63 12.42
CA GLN A 332 1.91 11.09 13.68
C GLN A 332 0.72 11.89 14.26
N GLU A 333 0.69 13.22 14.11
CA GLU A 333 -0.48 14.02 14.49
C GLU A 333 -1.73 13.65 13.67
N ASP A 334 -1.57 13.45 12.36
CA ASP A 334 -2.66 13.07 11.45
C ASP A 334 -3.13 11.61 11.65
N PHE A 335 -2.23 10.67 11.95
CA PHE A 335 -2.58 9.29 12.31
C PHE A 335 -3.33 9.21 13.65
N ASN A 336 -2.87 9.93 14.68
CA ASN A 336 -3.57 10.02 15.97
C ASN A 336 -4.98 10.59 15.82
N ILE A 337 -5.16 11.59 14.94
CA ILE A 337 -6.49 12.16 14.69
C ILE A 337 -7.36 11.18 13.88
N ALA A 338 -6.81 10.47 12.90
CA ALA A 338 -7.52 9.41 12.19
C ALA A 338 -8.02 8.30 13.15
N GLY A 339 -7.14 7.77 14.01
CA GLY A 339 -7.49 6.74 15.01
C GLY A 339 -8.43 7.24 16.12
N THR A 340 -8.45 8.54 16.40
CA THR A 340 -9.44 9.17 17.30
C THR A 340 -10.81 9.27 16.64
N LEU A 341 -10.87 9.57 15.34
CA LEU A 341 -12.10 9.68 14.55
C LEU A 341 -12.74 8.31 14.27
N ASP A 342 -11.94 7.31 13.88
CA ASP A 342 -12.36 5.90 13.82
C ASP A 342 -11.29 4.98 14.40
N ARG A 343 -11.57 4.41 15.58
CA ARG A 343 -10.71 3.42 16.26
C ARG A 343 -10.60 2.08 15.53
N ARG A 344 -11.28 1.92 14.40
CA ARG A 344 -11.21 0.74 13.53
C ARG A 344 -10.39 0.99 12.26
N ASP A 345 -9.87 2.20 12.04
CA ASP A 345 -8.95 2.46 10.92
C ASP A 345 -7.61 1.74 11.17
N VAL A 346 -7.55 0.49 10.72
CA VAL A 346 -6.37 -0.39 10.72
C VAL A 346 -5.14 0.32 10.14
N GLY A 347 -5.34 1.16 9.12
CA GLY A 347 -4.23 1.87 8.50
C GLY A 347 -3.66 3.00 9.37
N ALA A 348 -4.43 3.54 10.32
CA ALA A 348 -3.97 4.59 11.22
C ALA A 348 -2.95 4.02 12.21
N TYR A 349 -3.22 2.84 12.77
CA TYR A 349 -2.27 2.10 13.61
C TYR A 349 -1.01 1.67 12.84
N ILE A 350 -1.14 1.25 11.57
CA ILE A 350 0.04 0.97 10.72
C ILE A 350 0.86 2.26 10.50
N GLY A 351 0.20 3.38 10.22
CA GLY A 351 0.86 4.68 10.04
C GLY A 351 1.57 5.18 11.30
N GLU A 352 0.92 5.07 12.45
CA GLU A 352 1.50 5.40 13.77
C GLU A 352 2.76 4.58 14.02
N ALA A 353 2.69 3.25 13.83
CA ALA A 353 3.82 2.35 13.94
C ALA A 353 4.96 2.69 12.97
N ASP A 354 4.67 3.03 11.71
CA ASP A 354 5.68 3.41 10.72
C ASP A 354 6.33 4.78 11.06
N ALA A 355 5.55 5.76 11.53
CA ALA A 355 6.06 7.06 11.99
C ALA A 355 6.92 6.92 13.25
N ALA A 356 6.49 6.13 14.22
CA ALA A 356 7.22 5.81 15.44
C ALA A 356 8.57 5.13 15.12
N ARG A 357 8.58 4.18 14.17
CA ARG A 357 9.81 3.55 13.68
C ARG A 357 10.79 4.53 13.01
N VAL A 358 10.29 5.45 12.19
CA VAL A 358 11.12 6.52 11.56
C VAL A 358 11.64 7.51 12.62
N LEU A 359 10.94 7.63 13.75
CA LEU A 359 11.37 8.43 14.90
C LEU A 359 12.22 7.65 15.92
N ASN A 360 12.66 6.42 15.65
CA ASN A 360 13.42 5.60 16.62
C ASN A 360 12.70 5.46 17.98
N ASP A 361 11.37 5.46 17.95
CA ASP A 361 10.47 5.49 19.10
C ASP A 361 9.68 4.17 19.13
N TYR A 362 10.33 3.08 19.50
CA TYR A 362 9.83 1.74 19.21
C TYR A 362 8.80 1.19 20.22
N GLU A 363 8.58 1.87 21.36
CA GLU A 363 7.77 1.37 22.48
C GLU A 363 6.32 1.00 22.10
N SER A 364 5.64 1.79 21.24
CA SER A 364 4.24 1.53 20.86
C SER A 364 4.06 0.54 19.71
N VAL A 365 5.14 0.21 18.98
CA VAL A 365 5.05 -0.44 17.66
C VAL A 365 4.43 -1.85 17.75
N ASP A 366 4.74 -2.61 18.79
CA ASP A 366 4.11 -3.92 19.04
C ASP A 366 2.63 -3.80 19.44
N GLU A 367 2.23 -2.74 20.15
CA GLU A 367 0.83 -2.48 20.53
C GLU A 367 -0.01 -2.07 19.30
N ASP A 368 0.44 -1.06 18.55
CA ASP A 368 -0.24 -0.55 17.36
C ASP A 368 -0.44 -1.65 16.31
N LEU A 369 0.61 -2.42 16.01
CA LEU A 369 0.52 -3.54 15.07
C LEU A 369 -0.30 -4.71 15.63
N GLY A 370 -0.33 -4.93 16.95
CA GLY A 370 -1.21 -5.91 17.60
C GLY A 370 -2.69 -5.55 17.51
N VAL A 371 -3.03 -4.25 17.62
CA VAL A 371 -4.39 -3.75 17.37
C VAL A 371 -4.75 -3.92 15.90
N ALA A 372 -3.86 -3.53 14.98
CA ALA A 372 -4.08 -3.72 13.53
C ALA A 372 -4.30 -5.20 13.15
N GLN A 373 -3.57 -6.14 13.76
CA GLN A 373 -3.78 -7.58 13.62
C GLN A 373 -5.14 -8.04 14.15
N THR A 374 -5.56 -7.55 15.31
CA THR A 374 -6.84 -7.92 15.92
C THR A 374 -8.03 -7.45 15.07
N LEU A 375 -7.91 -6.26 14.47
CA LEU A 375 -8.96 -5.65 13.65
C LEU A 375 -9.01 -6.18 12.20
N ALA A 376 -7.94 -6.80 11.69
CA ALA A 376 -7.90 -7.34 10.32
C ALA A 376 -6.82 -8.42 10.11
N ASP A 377 -7.00 -9.59 10.73
CA ASP A 377 -6.06 -10.72 10.74
C ASP A 377 -5.74 -11.31 9.34
N ARG A 378 -6.64 -11.13 8.36
CA ARG A 378 -6.48 -11.58 6.96
C ARG A 378 -6.01 -10.49 6.00
N ASN A 379 -5.72 -9.27 6.48
CA ASN A 379 -5.34 -8.16 5.62
C ASN A 379 -3.84 -8.20 5.25
N GLY A 380 -3.56 -8.26 3.95
CA GLY A 380 -2.18 -8.31 3.42
C GLY A 380 -1.31 -7.10 3.76
N ARG A 381 -1.88 -5.90 4.01
CA ARG A 381 -1.14 -4.71 4.45
C ARG A 381 -0.66 -4.89 5.90
N VAL A 382 -1.53 -5.36 6.79
CA VAL A 382 -1.19 -5.68 8.19
C VAL A 382 -0.10 -6.74 8.25
N ALA A 383 -0.27 -7.84 7.49
CA ALA A 383 0.72 -8.91 7.42
C ALA A 383 2.09 -8.42 6.94
N ARG A 384 2.13 -7.50 5.95
CA ARG A 384 3.38 -6.87 5.49
C ARG A 384 4.00 -5.93 6.53
N ALA A 385 3.21 -5.11 7.22
CA ALA A 385 3.69 -4.21 8.27
C ALA A 385 4.32 -5.00 9.43
N VAL A 386 3.65 -6.06 9.90
CA VAL A 386 4.19 -6.96 10.95
C VAL A 386 5.43 -7.71 10.47
N GLN A 387 5.48 -8.18 9.22
CA GLN A 387 6.69 -8.80 8.67
C GLN A 387 7.85 -7.81 8.51
N SER A 388 7.56 -6.55 8.17
CA SER A 388 8.52 -5.44 8.14
C SER A 388 9.09 -5.17 9.53
N TRP A 389 8.23 -5.02 10.53
CA TRP A 389 8.66 -4.82 11.90
C TRP A 389 9.48 -6.01 12.44
N ASN A 390 9.05 -7.25 12.18
CA ASN A 390 9.80 -8.45 12.56
C ASN A 390 11.21 -8.54 11.94
N ARG A 391 11.40 -8.02 10.72
CA ARG A 391 12.75 -7.87 10.12
C ARG A 391 13.51 -6.72 10.76
N GLY A 392 12.86 -5.58 10.97
CA GLY A 392 13.44 -4.40 11.64
C GLY A 392 13.97 -4.73 13.03
N ARG A 393 13.15 -5.29 13.93
CA ARG A 393 13.59 -5.74 15.27
C ARG A 393 14.59 -6.90 15.24
N GLY A 394 14.75 -7.58 14.09
CA GLY A 394 15.68 -8.69 13.89
C GLY A 394 17.13 -8.23 13.71
N TRP A 395 18.01 -9.19 13.42
CA TRP A 395 19.41 -8.95 13.07
C TRP A 395 19.53 -8.06 11.84
N GLN A 396 20.34 -7.00 11.95
CA GLN A 396 20.74 -6.16 10.81
C GLN A 396 22.18 -6.51 10.42
N PHE A 397 22.48 -6.52 9.13
CA PHE A 397 23.83 -6.73 8.60
C PHE A 397 24.05 -5.88 7.36
N ASP A 398 25.19 -5.18 7.35
CA ASP A 398 25.64 -4.37 6.22
C ASP A 398 27.05 -4.78 5.83
N LEU A 399 27.31 -4.79 4.53
CA LEU A 399 28.60 -4.96 3.91
C LEU A 399 28.74 -3.94 2.79
N SER A 400 29.79 -3.14 2.81
CA SER A 400 30.19 -2.27 1.71
C SER A 400 31.64 -2.55 1.34
N THR A 401 31.95 -2.50 0.05
CA THR A 401 33.33 -2.49 -0.46
C THR A 401 33.44 -1.52 -1.63
N GLU A 402 34.37 -0.59 -1.52
CA GLU A 402 34.81 0.31 -2.58
C GLU A 402 36.23 -0.13 -2.99
N GLN A 403 36.49 -0.28 -4.29
CA GLN A 403 37.81 -0.59 -4.85
C GLN A 403 38.16 0.48 -5.89
N GLY A 404 39.24 1.22 -5.65
CA GLY A 404 39.72 2.28 -6.53
C GLY A 404 40.98 1.89 -7.30
N LYS A 405 41.12 2.45 -8.51
CA LYS A 405 42.38 2.52 -9.24
C LYS A 405 42.62 3.96 -9.68
N GLY A 406 43.72 4.55 -9.21
CA GLY A 406 44.19 5.89 -9.54
C GLY A 406 45.00 5.97 -10.84
N SER A 407 45.61 7.14 -11.05
CA SER A 407 46.55 7.41 -12.15
C SER A 407 47.98 7.70 -11.70
N SER A 408 48.17 8.03 -10.42
CA SER A 408 49.46 8.22 -9.78
C SER A 408 49.57 7.37 -8.52
N PRO A 409 50.73 6.71 -8.30
CA PRO A 409 51.05 6.06 -7.04
C PRO A 409 50.97 6.98 -5.81
N ASP A 410 51.28 8.27 -5.94
CA ASP A 410 51.43 9.19 -4.80
C ASP A 410 50.18 9.37 -3.93
N PHE A 411 49.00 9.06 -4.48
CA PHE A 411 47.72 9.08 -3.77
C PHE A 411 47.07 7.69 -3.64
N GLY A 412 47.80 6.64 -4.02
CA GLY A 412 47.34 5.25 -4.13
C GLY A 412 47.01 4.85 -5.57
N ASP A 413 47.90 4.10 -6.25
CA ASP A 413 47.59 3.57 -7.61
C ASP A 413 46.39 2.62 -7.54
N ARG A 414 46.27 1.88 -6.43
CA ARG A 414 45.11 1.06 -6.10
C ARG A 414 44.79 1.23 -4.64
N ASP A 415 43.51 1.31 -4.35
CA ASP A 415 43.00 1.32 -2.99
C ASP A 415 41.79 0.38 -2.88
N ALA A 416 41.48 -0.03 -1.66
CA ALA A 416 40.18 -0.59 -1.36
C ALA A 416 39.79 -0.26 0.08
N THR A 417 38.51 -0.10 0.33
CA THR A 417 37.92 -0.04 1.67
C THR A 417 36.71 -0.95 1.73
N THR A 418 36.71 -1.86 2.70
CA THR A 418 35.62 -2.78 3.01
C THR A 418 35.17 -2.55 4.45
N GLN A 419 33.87 -2.36 4.66
CA GLN A 419 33.27 -2.23 5.98
C GLN A 419 32.16 -3.27 6.13
N ALA A 420 32.10 -3.93 7.28
CA ALA A 420 31.03 -4.83 7.63
C ALA A 420 30.53 -4.53 9.05
N SER A 421 29.22 -4.52 9.24
CA SER A 421 28.56 -4.39 10.53
C SER A 421 27.47 -5.43 10.70
N ALA A 422 27.34 -5.95 11.91
CA ALA A 422 26.22 -6.76 12.34
C ALA A 422 25.65 -6.18 13.63
N ALA A 423 24.35 -5.88 13.66
CA ALA A 423 23.66 -5.45 14.86
C ALA A 423 22.75 -6.58 15.37
N SER A 424 22.75 -6.79 16.69
CA SER A 424 21.82 -7.70 17.36
C SER A 424 20.36 -7.35 17.02
N PRO A 425 19.41 -8.27 17.28
CA PRO A 425 18.01 -7.89 17.44
C PRO A 425 17.88 -6.74 18.44
N LEU A 426 16.79 -5.97 18.31
CA LEU A 426 16.45 -4.90 19.23
C LEU A 426 16.21 -5.47 20.64
N ILE A 427 16.85 -4.88 21.63
CA ILE A 427 16.81 -5.26 23.04
C ILE A 427 16.06 -4.16 23.79
N ASP A 428 14.99 -4.55 24.50
CA ASP A 428 14.22 -3.64 25.35
C ASP A 428 13.76 -2.38 24.60
N ASP A 429 13.40 -2.54 23.33
CA ASP A 429 12.97 -1.52 22.36
C ASP A 429 13.86 -0.26 22.23
N HIS A 430 15.07 -0.30 22.78
CA HIS A 430 15.98 0.84 22.85
C HIS A 430 17.43 0.53 22.46
N TRP A 431 17.88 -0.74 22.45
CA TRP A 431 19.32 -1.03 22.35
C TRP A 431 19.68 -2.11 21.33
N ARG A 432 20.87 -2.02 20.75
CA ARG A 432 21.54 -3.14 20.06
C ARG A 432 23.02 -3.22 20.40
N VAL A 433 23.55 -4.43 20.39
CA VAL A 433 24.99 -4.70 20.40
C VAL A 433 25.48 -4.80 18.96
N LEU A 434 26.61 -4.18 18.67
CA LEU A 434 27.24 -4.13 17.35
C LEU A 434 28.51 -5.00 17.32
N ALA A 435 28.71 -5.72 16.22
CA ALA A 435 29.99 -6.29 15.80
C ALA A 435 30.42 -5.60 14.49
N LEU A 436 31.70 -5.22 14.40
CA LEU A 436 32.20 -4.29 13.39
C LEU A 436 33.54 -4.78 12.83
N ALA A 437 33.71 -4.68 11.52
CA ALA A 437 35.00 -4.88 10.84
C ALA A 437 35.21 -3.78 9.80
N ARG A 438 36.39 -3.16 9.80
CA ARG A 438 36.83 -2.22 8.76
C ARG A 438 38.20 -2.64 8.25
N TYR A 439 38.35 -2.71 6.94
CA TYR A 439 39.60 -3.02 6.25
C TYR A 439 39.82 -2.02 5.13
N SER A 440 40.90 -1.25 5.19
CA SER A 440 41.34 -0.38 4.10
C SER A 440 42.76 -0.76 3.68
N THR A 441 43.09 -0.63 2.41
CA THR A 441 44.42 -0.92 1.85
C THR A 441 44.75 0.07 0.74
N ALA A 442 46.04 0.38 0.53
CA ALA A 442 46.50 1.16 -0.61
C ALA A 442 47.91 0.74 -1.06
N ASP A 443 48.14 0.75 -2.36
CA ASP A 443 49.43 0.50 -3.02
C ASP A 443 50.15 1.86 -3.20
N LEU A 444 51.24 2.09 -2.46
CA LEU A 444 51.97 3.36 -2.40
C LEU A 444 53.41 3.23 -2.94
N PRO A 445 54.11 4.33 -3.31
CA PRO A 445 55.52 4.33 -3.70
C PRO A 445 56.44 3.70 -2.65
N GLU A 446 56.10 3.89 -1.37
CA GLU A 446 56.83 3.36 -0.22
C GLU A 446 56.53 1.88 0.07
N GLY A 447 55.52 1.30 -0.61
CA GLY A 447 55.02 -0.05 -0.42
C GLY A 447 53.65 -0.10 0.26
N ASP A 448 53.05 -1.29 0.25
CA ASP A 448 51.65 -1.51 0.66
C ASP A 448 51.36 -1.03 2.09
N VAL A 449 50.23 -0.35 2.27
CA VAL A 449 49.67 0.00 3.58
C VAL A 449 48.30 -0.63 3.76
N ARG A 450 47.98 -1.04 5.00
CA ARG A 450 46.63 -1.47 5.38
C ARG A 450 46.24 -0.99 6.77
N ARG A 451 44.97 -0.60 6.90
CA ARG A 451 44.27 -0.34 8.16
C ARG A 451 43.28 -1.48 8.38
N SER A 452 43.44 -2.25 9.44
CA SER A 452 42.50 -3.32 9.78
C SER A 452 42.01 -3.13 11.20
N ARG A 453 40.69 -3.12 11.38
CA ARG A 453 40.03 -2.94 12.67
C ARG A 453 38.91 -3.97 12.81
N VAL A 454 38.83 -4.62 13.96
CA VAL A 454 37.68 -5.46 14.34
C VAL A 454 37.28 -5.06 15.74
N GLY A 455 35.99 -4.83 15.96
CA GLY A 455 35.49 -4.20 17.17
C GLY A 455 34.05 -4.53 17.50
N VAL A 456 33.62 -3.97 18.62
CA VAL A 456 32.25 -4.09 19.14
C VAL A 456 31.74 -2.73 19.58
N GLY A 457 30.43 -2.61 19.74
CA GLY A 457 29.81 -1.40 20.27
C GLY A 457 28.41 -1.63 20.78
N VAL A 458 27.79 -0.55 21.24
CA VAL A 458 26.38 -0.47 21.58
C VAL A 458 25.79 0.75 20.88
N ILE A 459 24.57 0.60 20.38
CA ILE A 459 23.75 1.69 19.85
C ILE A 459 22.44 1.75 20.64
N GLY A 460 21.99 2.96 20.93
CA GLY A 460 20.80 3.30 21.69
C GLY A 460 19.86 4.17 20.86
N TYR A 461 18.56 3.97 21.08
CA TYR A 461 17.46 4.59 20.37
C TYR A 461 16.51 5.26 21.35
N ALA A 462 16.13 6.50 21.04
CA ALA A 462 15.06 7.23 21.70
C ALA A 462 14.35 8.12 20.66
N ARG A 463 13.19 8.69 21.01
CA ARG A 463 12.40 9.52 20.09
C ARG A 463 13.18 10.65 19.42
N GLY A 464 13.47 10.46 18.14
CA GLY A 464 14.24 11.32 17.24
C GLY A 464 15.76 11.17 17.32
N LEU A 465 16.30 10.29 18.17
CA LEU A 465 17.72 10.19 18.51
C LEU A 465 18.24 8.75 18.34
N GLU A 466 19.31 8.62 17.57
CA GLU A 466 20.21 7.46 17.60
C GLU A 466 21.53 7.90 18.23
N ALA A 467 22.13 7.08 19.10
CA ALA A 467 23.43 7.37 19.71
C ALA A 467 24.23 6.09 19.92
N TYR A 468 25.54 6.13 19.68
CA TYR A 468 26.40 4.93 19.74
C TYR A 468 27.69 5.16 20.52
N VAL A 469 28.26 4.06 21.01
CA VAL A 469 29.66 3.97 21.47
C VAL A 469 30.30 2.68 20.93
N ARG A 470 31.48 2.77 20.31
CA ARG A 470 32.18 1.65 19.66
C ARG A 470 33.65 1.63 20.06
N ALA A 471 34.22 0.43 20.14
CA ALA A 471 35.65 0.21 20.37
C ALA A 471 36.20 -0.74 19.29
N LEU A 472 37.11 -0.23 18.46
CA LEU A 472 37.70 -0.96 17.33
C LEU A 472 39.24 -1.01 17.45
N PRO A 473 39.78 -2.02 18.18
CA PRO A 473 41.20 -2.36 18.18
C PRO A 473 41.78 -2.50 16.78
N ALA A 474 43.03 -2.08 16.60
CA ALA A 474 43.78 -2.32 15.38
C ALA A 474 44.24 -3.79 15.31
N ALA A 475 44.08 -4.40 14.14
CA ALA A 475 44.60 -5.71 13.76
C ALA A 475 45.77 -5.61 12.75
N ASP A 476 46.15 -4.39 12.34
CA ASP A 476 47.38 -4.10 11.62
C ASP A 476 48.56 -3.72 12.56
N ARG A 477 49.71 -3.37 11.98
CA ARG A 477 50.96 -3.08 12.71
C ARG A 477 51.48 -1.65 12.52
N TYR A 478 50.77 -0.80 11.80
CA TYR A 478 51.29 0.54 11.44
C TYR A 478 51.10 1.53 12.58
N VAL A 479 49.85 1.71 13.03
CA VAL A 479 49.50 2.66 14.10
C VAL A 479 49.24 1.92 15.43
N GLY A 480 48.67 0.71 15.40
CA GLY A 480 48.45 -0.12 16.59
C GLY A 480 47.47 0.46 17.63
N LYS A 481 46.68 1.48 17.30
CA LYS A 481 45.74 2.15 18.23
C LYS A 481 44.31 1.64 18.07
N THR A 482 43.67 1.36 19.20
CA THR A 482 42.21 1.24 19.31
C THR A 482 41.55 2.57 18.96
N ALA A 483 40.61 2.55 18.01
CA ALA A 483 39.65 3.63 17.85
C ALA A 483 38.56 3.47 18.92
N LEU A 484 38.41 4.45 19.79
CA LEU A 484 37.22 4.63 20.61
C LEU A 484 36.38 5.67 19.88
N GLU A 485 35.16 5.29 19.55
CA GLU A 485 34.23 6.12 18.78
C GLU A 485 32.95 6.34 19.57
N ALA A 486 32.41 7.55 19.50
CA ALA A 486 31.09 7.87 20.02
C ALA A 486 30.45 8.92 19.12
N GLY A 487 29.14 8.81 18.92
CA GLY A 487 28.40 9.72 18.06
C GLY A 487 26.90 9.65 18.26
N PHE A 488 26.18 10.55 17.61
CA PHE A 488 24.73 10.59 17.60
C PHE A 488 24.17 11.22 16.33
N ASP A 489 22.97 10.79 15.96
CA ASP A 489 22.13 11.38 14.93
C ASP A 489 20.80 11.79 15.57
N TRP A 490 20.52 13.10 15.62
CA TRP A 490 19.35 13.65 16.27
C TRP A 490 18.47 14.41 15.27
N SER A 491 17.34 13.82 14.88
CA SER A 491 16.19 14.55 14.33
C SER A 491 15.58 15.41 15.43
N ILE A 492 15.96 16.69 15.49
CA ILE A 492 15.45 17.66 16.46
C ILE A 492 14.00 18.00 16.12
N THR A 493 13.72 18.20 14.83
CA THR A 493 12.39 18.38 14.26
C THR A 493 12.32 17.69 12.90
N ASP A 494 11.14 17.68 12.29
CA ASP A 494 10.91 17.18 10.93
C ASP A 494 11.69 17.96 9.85
N HIS A 495 12.23 19.13 10.20
CA HIS A 495 13.04 19.96 9.31
C HIS A 495 14.51 20.08 9.67
N TRP A 496 14.92 19.67 10.88
CA TRP A 496 16.27 19.89 11.39
C TRP A 496 16.84 18.64 12.03
N ALA A 497 17.98 18.18 11.52
CA ALA A 497 18.75 17.08 12.09
C ALA A 497 20.19 17.51 12.38
N TRP A 498 20.77 16.98 13.46
CA TRP A 498 22.14 17.21 13.88
C TRP A 498 22.85 15.86 14.08
N ALA A 499 23.91 15.63 13.30
CA ALA A 499 24.81 14.50 13.43
C ALA A 499 26.14 14.94 14.06
N THR A 500 26.75 14.12 14.91
CA THR A 500 28.11 14.33 15.42
C THR A 500 28.81 13.00 15.67
N ASP A 501 30.05 12.89 15.21
CA ASP A 501 30.90 11.71 15.35
C ASP A 501 32.26 12.13 15.93
N TYR A 502 32.77 11.35 16.88
CA TYR A 502 34.10 11.53 17.44
C TYR A 502 34.86 10.21 17.43
N SER A 503 36.13 10.24 17.00
CA SER A 503 37.03 9.08 17.03
C SER A 503 38.41 9.43 17.58
N THR A 504 38.95 8.59 18.47
CA THR A 504 40.32 8.73 18.98
C THR A 504 41.42 8.30 17.98
N ALA A 505 41.03 7.66 16.89
CA ALA A 505 41.90 7.20 15.81
C ALA A 505 41.08 7.13 14.51
N GLY A 506 40.61 8.30 14.06
CA GLY A 506 39.67 8.47 12.96
C GLY A 506 40.16 7.87 11.64
N ASP A 507 39.20 7.45 10.81
CA ASP A 507 39.49 6.81 9.53
C ASP A 507 39.82 7.84 8.42
N ASP A 508 39.59 9.13 8.67
CA ASP A 508 39.96 10.30 7.84
C ASP A 508 41.46 10.57 7.79
N ALA A 509 42.24 9.97 8.71
CA ALA A 509 43.68 9.94 8.60
C ALA A 509 44.10 9.20 7.30
N PRO A 510 44.79 9.86 6.34
CA PRO A 510 45.12 9.25 5.06
C PRO A 510 45.98 8.00 5.22
N LEU A 511 45.75 6.98 4.39
CA LEU A 511 46.48 5.72 4.46
C LEU A 511 48.00 5.90 4.28
N ARG A 512 48.46 6.82 3.42
CA ARG A 512 49.88 7.19 3.32
C ARG A 512 50.44 7.76 4.63
N GLY A 513 49.66 8.54 5.38
CA GLY A 513 50.03 8.98 6.73
C GLY A 513 50.12 7.81 7.72
N GLN A 514 49.18 6.86 7.64
CA GLN A 514 49.21 5.63 8.44
C GLN A 514 50.46 4.79 8.17
N TYR A 515 50.97 4.70 6.92
CA TYR A 515 52.23 4.00 6.62
C TYR A 515 53.37 4.48 7.53
N TYR A 516 53.44 5.80 7.79
CA TYR A 516 54.41 6.45 8.68
C TYR A 516 54.00 6.47 10.17
N GLY A 517 53.01 5.67 10.58
CA GLY A 517 52.53 5.60 11.98
C GLY A 517 51.69 6.81 12.42
N ILE A 518 51.26 7.66 11.49
CA ILE A 518 50.47 8.87 11.79
C ILE A 518 48.99 8.51 11.91
N SER A 519 48.29 9.17 12.82
CA SER A 519 46.88 8.93 13.14
C SER A 519 46.20 10.22 13.59
N ALA A 520 44.90 10.38 13.34
CA ALA A 520 44.14 11.56 13.74
C ALA A 520 43.16 11.25 14.87
N LYS A 521 42.96 12.21 15.78
CA LYS A 521 41.71 12.31 16.54
C LYS A 521 40.78 13.21 15.74
N THR A 522 39.58 12.73 15.44
CA THR A 522 38.65 13.39 14.52
C THR A 522 37.35 13.70 15.25
N LEU A 523 36.81 14.90 15.00
CA LEU A 523 35.49 15.33 15.43
C LEU A 523 34.76 15.88 14.20
N ASP A 524 33.73 15.19 13.77
CA ASP A 524 32.82 15.60 12.70
C ASP A 524 31.50 16.05 13.31
N THR A 525 30.92 17.11 12.77
CA THR A 525 29.59 17.54 13.14
C THR A 525 28.89 18.15 11.94
N ALA A 526 27.61 17.84 11.76
CA ALA A 526 26.85 18.30 10.61
C ALA A 526 25.40 18.61 10.98
N VAL A 527 24.91 19.74 10.47
CA VAL A 527 23.50 20.13 10.58
C VAL A 527 22.86 19.99 9.21
N THR A 528 21.72 19.30 9.16
CA THR A 528 20.88 19.17 7.97
C THR A 528 19.59 19.94 8.19
N TRP A 529 19.25 20.80 7.25
CA TRP A 529 17.89 21.33 7.10
C TRP A 529 17.21 20.64 5.91
N LYS A 530 16.02 20.09 6.12
CA LYS A 530 15.21 19.46 5.08
C LYS A 530 13.84 20.13 5.04
N ALA A 531 13.51 20.81 3.95
CA ALA A 531 12.17 21.35 3.78
C ALA A 531 11.16 20.21 3.59
N SER A 532 11.49 19.30 2.68
CA SER A 532 10.75 18.06 2.38
C SER A 532 11.65 17.16 1.51
N GLU A 533 11.09 16.14 0.84
CA GLU A 533 11.74 15.40 -0.25
C GLU A 533 12.27 16.29 -1.40
N LEU A 534 11.79 17.53 -1.52
CA LEU A 534 12.13 18.44 -2.62
C LEU A 534 13.39 19.28 -2.38
N THR A 535 13.74 19.60 -1.13
CA THR A 535 14.82 20.55 -0.84
C THR A 535 15.52 20.20 0.47
N GLN A 536 16.86 20.09 0.40
CA GLN A 536 17.72 19.81 1.54
C GLN A 536 18.99 20.66 1.47
N ALA A 537 19.39 21.23 2.60
CA ALA A 537 20.70 21.84 2.79
C ALA A 537 21.45 21.12 3.92
N ARG A 538 22.76 20.92 3.79
CA ARG A 538 23.61 20.35 4.85
C ARG A 538 24.87 21.18 4.99
N VAL A 539 25.27 21.45 6.23
CA VAL A 539 26.57 22.07 6.55
C VAL A 539 27.32 21.15 7.49
N GLY A 540 28.55 20.79 7.12
CA GLY A 540 29.45 19.96 7.89
C GLY A 540 30.72 20.71 8.31
N LEU A 541 31.24 20.37 9.49
CA LEU A 541 32.52 20.80 10.00
C LEU A 541 33.26 19.58 10.56
N SER A 542 34.49 19.40 10.12
CA SER A 542 35.39 18.34 10.57
C SER A 542 36.66 18.95 11.17
N ARG A 543 37.18 18.34 12.24
CA ARG A 543 38.40 18.77 12.91
C ARG A 543 39.27 17.60 13.30
N ASP A 544 40.39 17.46 12.58
CA ASP A 544 41.43 16.49 12.87
C ASP A 544 42.56 17.09 13.70
N ASN A 545 43.02 16.32 14.68
CA ASN A 545 44.26 16.57 15.41
C ASN A 545 45.17 15.35 15.21
N PHE A 546 46.12 15.47 14.28
CA PHE A 546 47.04 14.41 13.90
C PHE A 546 48.13 14.22 14.97
N SER A 547 48.65 13.00 15.07
CA SER A 547 49.72 12.63 16.01
C SER A 547 51.11 13.13 15.60
N ASP A 548 51.21 13.88 14.51
CA ASP A 548 52.41 14.51 13.99
C ASP A 548 52.41 16.04 14.23
N ASP A 549 51.50 16.54 15.06
CA ASP A 549 51.17 17.95 15.35
C ASP A 549 50.42 18.73 14.25
N ASN A 550 50.09 18.11 13.11
CA ASN A 550 49.19 18.75 12.14
C ASN A 550 47.76 18.84 12.69
N LYS A 551 47.09 19.96 12.40
CA LYS A 551 45.67 20.16 12.70
C LYS A 551 44.96 20.55 11.43
N ARG A 552 43.98 19.75 11.04
CA ARG A 552 43.11 20.03 9.89
C ARG A 552 41.79 20.58 10.40
N THR A 553 41.23 21.52 9.67
CA THR A 553 39.83 21.93 9.85
C THR A 553 39.22 22.00 8.47
N SER A 554 38.25 21.15 8.23
CA SER A 554 37.55 21.01 6.95
C SER A 554 36.09 21.39 7.14
N TRP A 555 35.47 21.95 6.11
CA TRP A 555 34.05 22.27 6.12
C TRP A 555 33.45 21.90 4.77
N THR A 556 32.15 21.57 4.80
CA THR A 556 31.34 21.30 3.62
C THR A 556 30.01 22.02 3.74
N ALA A 557 29.46 22.44 2.61
CA ALA A 557 28.10 22.95 2.53
C ALA A 557 27.47 22.47 1.23
N SER A 558 26.29 21.86 1.29
CA SER A 558 25.55 21.41 0.12
C SER A 558 24.11 21.91 0.14
N LEU A 559 23.56 22.14 -1.05
CA LEU A 559 22.15 22.42 -1.31
C LEU A 559 21.70 21.51 -2.45
N THR A 560 20.67 20.71 -2.21
CA THR A 560 20.05 19.82 -3.19
C THR A 560 18.59 20.21 -3.37
N GLN A 561 18.16 20.29 -4.63
CA GLN A 561 16.82 20.66 -5.05
C GLN A 561 16.30 19.64 -6.08
N ARG A 562 15.14 19.05 -5.84
CA ARG A 562 14.38 18.29 -6.85
C ARG A 562 13.98 19.25 -7.96
N LEU A 563 14.46 18.99 -9.18
CA LEU A 563 14.20 19.77 -10.39
C LEU A 563 13.02 19.22 -11.18
N HIS A 564 12.86 17.89 -11.19
CA HIS A 564 11.75 17.21 -11.85
C HIS A 564 11.41 15.92 -11.10
N THR A 565 10.12 15.66 -10.95
CA THR A 565 9.57 14.39 -10.48
C THR A 565 8.51 13.94 -11.47
N ALA A 566 8.57 12.68 -11.85
CA ALA A 566 7.56 11.97 -12.63
C ALA A 566 7.37 10.57 -12.00
N PRO A 567 6.37 9.77 -12.40
CA PRO A 567 6.13 8.47 -11.79
C PRO A 567 7.41 7.63 -11.82
N ASN A 568 7.89 7.22 -10.64
CA ASN A 568 9.07 6.38 -10.46
C ASN A 568 10.42 7.00 -10.92
N LEU A 569 10.46 8.32 -11.14
CA LEU A 569 11.59 9.05 -11.72
C LEU A 569 11.85 10.38 -10.99
N ALA A 570 13.08 10.56 -10.51
CA ALA A 570 13.54 11.77 -9.83
C ALA A 570 14.79 12.35 -10.51
N LEU A 571 14.78 13.66 -10.74
CA LEU A 571 15.96 14.45 -11.13
C LEU A 571 16.21 15.54 -10.09
N ASP A 572 17.30 15.40 -9.34
CA ASP A 572 17.80 16.44 -8.43
C ASP A 572 18.95 17.21 -9.09
N GLY A 573 19.10 18.47 -8.71
CA GLY A 573 20.28 19.28 -9.00
C GLY A 573 20.71 20.06 -7.75
N GLY A 574 21.97 20.44 -7.68
CA GLY A 574 22.50 21.05 -6.47
C GLY A 574 23.83 21.75 -6.64
N ILE A 575 24.33 22.23 -5.51
CA ILE A 575 25.66 22.82 -5.37
C ILE A 575 26.31 22.20 -4.14
N GLU A 576 27.57 21.81 -4.28
CA GLU A 576 28.44 21.38 -3.18
C GLU A 576 29.63 22.34 -3.09
N LEU A 577 29.94 22.78 -1.88
CA LEU A 577 31.05 23.65 -1.53
C LEU A 577 31.89 22.95 -0.46
N GLY A 578 33.19 23.12 -0.49
CA GLY A 578 34.06 22.64 0.57
C GLY A 578 35.40 23.33 0.65
N GLY A 579 36.16 22.98 1.67
CA GLY A 579 37.57 23.34 1.78
C GLY A 579 38.15 22.98 3.14
N SER A 580 39.46 22.84 3.19
CA SER A 580 40.24 22.51 4.39
C SER A 580 41.34 23.53 4.64
N MET A 581 41.87 23.50 5.86
CA MET A 581 42.97 24.33 6.33
C MET A 581 43.86 23.45 7.19
N ASN A 582 45.15 23.38 6.88
CA ASN A 582 46.14 22.59 7.63
C ASN A 582 47.16 23.53 8.27
N THR A 583 47.55 23.25 9.52
CA THR A 583 48.54 24.08 10.24
C THR A 583 49.97 23.87 9.73
N LEU A 584 50.25 22.72 9.13
CA LEU A 584 51.57 22.30 8.64
C LEU A 584 51.39 21.80 7.20
N THR A 585 52.47 21.80 6.40
CA THR A 585 52.41 21.52 4.95
C THR A 585 53.42 20.49 4.47
N ASP A 586 54.62 20.49 5.06
CA ASP A 586 55.66 19.50 4.81
C ASP A 586 55.31 18.19 5.55
N ARG A 587 54.56 17.31 4.87
CA ARG A 587 54.02 16.07 5.42
C ARG A 587 54.04 14.93 4.39
N PRO A 588 54.19 13.67 4.83
CA PRO A 588 54.29 12.51 3.92
C PRO A 588 52.92 12.02 3.43
N TYR A 589 51.93 12.90 3.33
CA TYR A 589 50.57 12.62 2.88
C TYR A 589 49.95 13.91 2.33
N PHE A 590 48.93 13.80 1.46
CA PHE A 590 48.29 14.97 0.89
C PHE A 590 47.74 15.90 1.98
N ASN A 591 48.32 17.09 2.07
CA ASN A 591 48.14 17.98 3.20
C ASN A 591 48.25 19.47 2.80
N PRO A 592 47.37 19.94 1.89
CA PRO A 592 47.43 21.29 1.33
C PRO A 592 47.25 22.31 2.45
N ARG A 593 48.00 23.42 2.41
CA ARG A 593 47.91 24.47 3.44
C ARG A 593 46.48 24.99 3.60
N ARG A 594 45.83 25.16 2.47
CA ARG A 594 44.43 25.52 2.32
C ARG A 594 43.97 25.11 0.94
N ASP A 595 42.82 24.49 0.87
CA ASP A 595 42.12 24.21 -0.38
C ASP A 595 40.66 24.65 -0.32
N LYS A 596 40.02 24.71 -1.48
CA LYS A 596 38.59 24.93 -1.65
C LYS A 596 38.10 24.20 -2.89
N SER A 597 36.87 23.71 -2.83
CA SER A 597 36.13 23.22 -3.99
C SER A 597 34.77 23.90 -4.09
N TYR A 598 34.27 23.99 -5.32
CA TYR A 598 32.85 24.09 -5.59
C TYR A 598 32.49 23.15 -6.73
N ALA A 599 31.30 22.55 -6.70
CA ALA A 599 30.74 21.76 -7.77
C ALA A 599 29.25 22.04 -7.94
N VAL A 600 28.78 22.05 -9.18
CA VAL A 600 27.36 21.88 -9.51
C VAL A 600 27.10 20.38 -9.61
N THR A 601 26.05 19.91 -8.96
CA THR A 601 25.71 18.48 -8.90
C THR A 601 24.38 18.19 -9.58
N GLY A 602 24.23 16.96 -10.04
CA GLY A 602 22.99 16.43 -10.60
C GLY A 602 22.85 14.94 -10.29
N ARG A 603 21.64 14.51 -9.94
CA ARG A 603 21.31 13.10 -9.68
C ARG A 603 20.06 12.72 -10.46
N LEU A 604 20.17 11.66 -11.26
CA LEU A 604 19.03 10.98 -11.87
C LEU A 604 18.81 9.66 -11.14
N GLN A 605 17.64 9.47 -10.54
CA GLN A 605 17.21 8.20 -9.95
C GLN A 605 15.97 7.71 -10.67
N ASN A 606 15.95 6.43 -11.06
CA ASN A 606 14.86 5.83 -11.82
C ASN A 606 14.65 4.38 -11.39
N LEU A 607 13.42 4.01 -11.04
CA LEU A 607 13.05 2.61 -10.82
C LEU A 607 12.81 1.95 -12.19
N LEU A 608 13.71 1.04 -12.58
CA LEU A 608 13.67 0.34 -13.86
C LEU A 608 12.56 -0.72 -13.94
N GLY A 609 12.12 -1.24 -12.79
CA GLY A 609 11.03 -2.19 -12.70
C GLY A 609 10.80 -2.66 -11.27
N GLN A 610 9.53 -2.89 -10.94
CA GLN A 610 9.09 -3.40 -9.65
C GLN A 610 8.01 -4.46 -9.84
N PHE A 611 8.01 -5.45 -8.94
CA PHE A 611 6.94 -6.43 -8.80
C PHE A 611 6.82 -6.82 -7.32
N TYR A 612 5.84 -6.25 -6.63
CA TYR A 612 5.73 -6.30 -5.16
C TYR A 612 7.04 -5.86 -4.49
N GLU A 613 7.63 -6.68 -3.62
CA GLU A 613 8.87 -6.34 -2.91
C GLU A 613 10.15 -6.54 -3.74
N ARG A 614 10.01 -6.90 -5.03
CA ARG A 614 11.14 -7.00 -5.96
C ARG A 614 11.31 -5.69 -6.72
N ALA A 615 12.50 -5.10 -6.69
CA ALA A 615 12.77 -3.83 -7.36
C ALA A 615 14.19 -3.78 -7.96
N VAL A 616 14.33 -3.04 -9.06
CA VAL A 616 15.63 -2.61 -9.60
C VAL A 616 15.59 -1.10 -9.78
N THR A 617 16.42 -0.38 -9.02
CA THR A 617 16.58 1.07 -9.14
C THR A 617 17.94 1.39 -9.72
N GLN A 618 18.00 2.24 -10.74
CA GLN A 618 19.26 2.81 -11.24
C GLN A 618 19.46 4.22 -10.70
N ARG A 619 20.73 4.62 -10.57
CA ARG A 619 21.13 5.95 -10.15
C ARG A 619 22.35 6.41 -10.95
N ILE A 620 22.32 7.66 -11.40
CA ILE A 620 23.44 8.39 -12.00
C ILE A 620 23.69 9.63 -11.13
N ASP A 621 24.91 9.81 -10.65
CA ASP A 621 25.36 11.06 -10.02
C ASP A 621 26.42 11.71 -10.90
N VAL A 622 26.33 13.04 -11.05
CA VAL A 622 27.34 13.87 -11.73
C VAL A 622 27.66 15.07 -10.85
N ALA A 623 28.93 15.40 -10.73
CA ALA A 623 29.41 16.64 -10.13
C ALA A 623 30.48 17.25 -11.04
N VAL A 624 30.39 18.57 -11.32
CA VAL A 624 31.39 19.29 -12.13
C VAL A 624 31.63 20.66 -11.52
N GLY A 625 32.90 21.06 -11.41
CA GLY A 625 33.26 22.36 -10.86
C GLY A 625 34.76 22.62 -10.83
N GLN A 626 35.25 23.27 -9.78
CA GLN A 626 36.66 23.65 -9.65
C GLN A 626 37.24 23.33 -8.28
N TYR A 627 38.55 23.05 -8.27
CA TYR A 627 39.37 22.89 -7.08
C TYR A 627 40.50 23.94 -7.11
N ALA A 628 40.69 24.62 -5.98
CA ALA A 628 41.68 25.67 -5.81
C ALA A 628 42.55 25.37 -4.59
N GLU A 629 43.84 25.15 -4.82
CA GLU A 629 44.81 24.79 -3.79
C GLU A 629 45.83 25.94 -3.57
N GLN A 630 46.15 26.27 -2.32
CA GLN A 630 47.07 27.37 -2.02
C GLN A 630 48.52 27.00 -2.37
N GLY A 631 48.99 27.51 -3.51
CA GLY A 631 50.34 27.29 -4.04
C GLY A 631 50.33 26.89 -5.51
N TYR A 632 49.18 26.43 -5.99
CA TYR A 632 48.99 25.87 -7.33
C TYR A 632 47.92 26.63 -8.12
N ALA A 633 47.77 26.31 -9.41
CA ALA A 633 46.71 26.85 -10.24
C ALA A 633 45.35 26.25 -9.84
N THR A 634 44.28 27.05 -9.96
CA THR A 634 42.91 26.54 -9.89
C THR A 634 42.56 25.82 -11.18
N ASP A 635 41.97 24.63 -11.07
CA ASP A 635 41.62 23.79 -12.23
C ASP A 635 40.25 23.10 -12.00
N TRP A 636 39.70 22.48 -13.03
CA TRP A 636 38.41 21.81 -12.96
C TRP A 636 38.48 20.43 -12.30
N MET A 637 37.40 20.08 -11.61
CA MET A 637 37.14 18.74 -11.07
C MET A 637 35.84 18.18 -11.64
N ALA A 638 35.74 16.86 -11.77
CA ALA A 638 34.50 16.19 -12.11
C ALA A 638 34.41 14.80 -11.46
N THR A 639 33.18 14.37 -11.21
CA THR A 639 32.84 13.02 -10.78
C THR A 639 31.61 12.55 -11.57
N ILE A 640 31.63 11.32 -12.06
CA ILE A 640 30.49 10.64 -12.67
C ILE A 640 30.39 9.26 -12.01
N ARG A 641 29.24 8.91 -11.45
CA ARG A 641 28.94 7.57 -10.93
C ARG A 641 27.67 7.03 -11.57
N TYR A 642 27.65 5.74 -11.90
CA TYR A 642 26.47 5.00 -12.29
C TYR A 642 26.38 3.73 -11.46
N GLY A 643 25.21 3.42 -10.92
CA GLY A 643 24.99 2.19 -10.18
C GLY A 643 23.54 1.73 -10.19
N GLN A 644 23.33 0.52 -9.68
CA GLN A 644 22.02 -0.06 -9.50
C GLN A 644 21.89 -0.68 -8.11
N THR A 645 20.68 -0.60 -7.55
CA THR A 645 20.28 -1.36 -6.36
C THR A 645 19.21 -2.37 -6.77
N PHE A 646 19.46 -3.64 -6.45
CA PHE A 646 18.57 -4.76 -6.67
C PHE A 646 18.02 -5.26 -5.32
N GLN A 647 16.70 -5.32 -5.23
CA GLN A 647 15.98 -5.90 -4.11
C GLN A 647 15.31 -7.20 -4.57
N PRO A 648 15.87 -8.39 -4.28
CA PRO A 648 15.27 -9.68 -4.70
C PRO A 648 14.05 -10.10 -3.86
N ARG A 649 13.93 -9.55 -2.66
CA ARG A 649 12.81 -9.71 -1.71
C ARG A 649 12.93 -8.65 -0.62
N ALA A 650 11.88 -8.45 0.17
CA ALA A 650 11.94 -7.59 1.35
C ALA A 650 13.08 -7.99 2.29
N GLY A 651 13.79 -6.98 2.78
CA GLY A 651 14.92 -7.11 3.68
C GLY A 651 16.25 -7.58 3.07
N ILE A 652 16.37 -7.73 1.74
CA ILE A 652 17.69 -7.83 1.06
C ILE A 652 17.81 -6.68 0.07
N ARG A 653 18.85 -5.86 0.19
CA ARG A 653 19.25 -4.89 -0.85
C ARG A 653 20.69 -5.16 -1.27
N LEU A 654 20.94 -5.34 -2.57
CA LEU A 654 22.26 -5.55 -3.15
C LEU A 654 22.55 -4.39 -4.10
N GLY A 655 23.67 -3.68 -3.92
CA GLY A 655 24.08 -2.58 -4.77
C GLY A 655 25.37 -2.89 -5.52
N TRP A 656 25.48 -2.33 -6.72
CA TRP A 656 26.76 -2.20 -7.43
C TRP A 656 26.86 -0.84 -8.10
N GLY A 657 28.07 -0.31 -8.23
CA GLY A 657 28.31 0.97 -8.87
C GLY A 657 29.69 1.04 -9.53
N ILE A 658 29.81 1.87 -10.55
CA ILE A 658 31.08 2.27 -11.15
C ILE A 658 31.19 3.79 -11.12
N GLY A 659 32.38 4.28 -10.77
CA GLY A 659 32.70 5.69 -10.67
C GLY A 659 33.92 6.07 -11.50
N TRP A 660 33.92 7.29 -12.01
CA TRP A 660 35.10 7.99 -12.45
C TRP A 660 35.15 9.35 -11.75
N HIS A 661 36.30 9.65 -11.14
CA HIS A 661 36.59 10.91 -10.49
C HIS A 661 37.86 11.50 -11.10
N ASN A 662 37.93 12.82 -11.20
CA ASN A 662 39.06 13.56 -11.72
C ASN A 662 39.21 14.90 -10.98
N GLN A 663 40.37 15.14 -10.41
CA GLN A 663 40.68 16.34 -9.64
C GLN A 663 42.19 16.64 -9.69
N PRO A 664 42.62 17.92 -9.67
CA PRO A 664 44.01 18.28 -9.41
C PRO A 664 44.43 18.07 -7.94
N TYR A 665 45.63 17.54 -7.72
CA TYR A 665 46.32 17.46 -6.42
C TYR A 665 47.77 17.92 -6.62
N ASP A 666 48.28 18.82 -5.77
CA ASP A 666 49.63 19.40 -5.89
C ASP A 666 49.93 19.95 -7.31
N GLY A 667 48.88 20.46 -7.99
CA GLY A 667 48.93 20.97 -9.36
C GLY A 667 49.00 19.92 -10.49
N GLN A 668 49.06 18.62 -10.18
CA GLN A 668 48.97 17.52 -11.16
C GLN A 668 47.55 16.96 -11.21
N ARG A 669 47.11 16.44 -12.36
CA ARG A 669 45.73 15.95 -12.52
C ARG A 669 45.66 14.44 -12.30
N GLU A 670 44.91 14.05 -11.29
CA GLU A 670 44.60 12.65 -11.02
C GLU A 670 43.23 12.24 -11.54
N HIS A 671 43.12 10.99 -11.97
CA HIS A 671 41.86 10.31 -12.22
C HIS A 671 41.79 8.98 -11.46
N ARG A 672 40.64 8.72 -10.82
CA ARG A 672 40.35 7.50 -10.05
C ARG A 672 39.11 6.83 -10.63
N PHE A 673 39.25 5.59 -11.06
CA PHE A 673 38.13 4.71 -11.37
C PHE A 673 37.76 3.89 -10.14
N VAL A 674 36.48 3.69 -9.89
CA VAL A 674 35.96 3.07 -8.67
C VAL A 674 34.94 1.98 -9.02
N LEU A 675 34.98 0.87 -8.30
CA LEU A 675 33.94 -0.16 -8.25
C LEU A 675 33.38 -0.23 -6.83
N ASP A 676 32.07 -0.05 -6.71
CA ASP A 676 31.29 -0.16 -5.48
C ASP A 676 30.50 -1.46 -5.47
N LEU A 677 30.47 -2.16 -4.33
CA LEU A 677 29.51 -3.24 -4.06
C LEU A 677 28.95 -3.05 -2.65
N THR A 678 27.63 -3.19 -2.51
CA THR A 678 26.95 -3.14 -1.20
C THR A 678 25.97 -4.29 -1.02
N MET A 679 25.77 -4.68 0.23
CA MET A 679 24.76 -5.65 0.65
C MET A 679 24.20 -5.19 1.99
N HIS A 680 22.88 -5.15 2.09
CA HIS A 680 22.14 -4.95 3.32
C HIS A 680 21.17 -6.12 3.52
N TRP A 681 21.12 -6.65 4.75
CA TRP A 681 20.18 -7.66 5.22
C TRP A 681 19.56 -7.17 6.52
N GLY A 682 18.23 -7.02 6.55
CA GLY A 682 17.57 -6.29 7.63
C GLY A 682 16.25 -5.70 7.18
N GLU A 683 15.97 -4.46 7.57
CA GLU A 683 14.90 -3.62 7.01
C GLU A 683 15.45 -2.23 6.61
#